data_AF-A0AAD5VV95-F1
#
_entry.id   AF-A0AAD5VV95-F1
#
_cell.length_a   1.000
_cell.length_b   1.000
_cell.length_c   1.000
_cell.angle_alpha   90.00
_cell.angle_beta   90.00
_cell.angle_gamma   90.00
#
_symmetry.space_group_name_H-M   'P 1'
#
loop_
_entity.id
_entity.type
_entity.pdbx_description
1 polymer ?
#
loop_
_entity_poly.entity_id
_entity_poly.type
_entity_poly.pdbx_seq_one_letter_code
_entity_poly.pdbx_strand_id
1 'polypeptide(L)'
;MSNPTLEFELNNCQGNTPQVRAHISYAKLQAEADKISEFLQKAWDITWEAPDERKGGEETILPGTPGEHEVLLPAPVVEVRLDPYMQPIHTLTEWTAQQHQKFIDFTDQALGSLSHLPSALLPDDISPSEVLTLRKRLRRVKANNRTLEEKFHKDLNKVLSTAQKMPGMLRDVPNLPPLSTELGPPRQFDYGAAIKRACIGLLIELSTIPLYLYAMYSVKPTGDNNLRVRALLRGILQQEMLHTALVGNLISSLGGSVVMYDPRIIPMFPATLLCSKIPMHLEALNTGSLGRFMEIEAPVDAERSGTGDRNTLASQYDSIGSLYEDLVLSIRGLSDQQFTNNMDNQFLGQDFFGDQLFAITDQASALKALGTVIEQGEGDLSTEDSHYEIFSKLYSGPTWDVYNVPTDPKTVDYGDDDQYLYIHKVNSFLLLLFSQLLTYNCAQLSLSIDAAYCYLLQTIQLVYETNDVSNRLILLRNIHGLMSNVIMPLSELIVQQSYGDGCAAPCFNYYPMFGLVAGTPLVPIKLHGCLTDEIAGAIEAAPLTDDVARLATEAAGRAADGVLKAVDRAERAAGTSSDAIQAREIAGDVEKHVAELKSIAEQVEQDVVQLNLSPDPESMIRLTNEIGRNAIKIADHVQATARIGVQTSGKAAREAAQAALELREAGEAANKVALRAAERPMLERIKAYVEDNLHPPY
;
A
#
# COMPACT_ATOMS: atom_id res chain seq x y z
N MET A 1 -9.32 19.72 -41.98
CA MET A 1 -8.14 18.96 -42.42
C MET A 1 -8.33 17.55 -41.91
N SER A 2 -8.33 16.57 -42.81
CA SER A 2 -8.66 15.17 -42.58
C SER A 2 -7.72 14.52 -41.55
N ASN A 3 -8.30 13.92 -40.51
CA ASN A 3 -7.62 13.05 -39.54
C ASN A 3 -7.04 11.82 -40.26
N PRO A 4 -5.79 11.41 -40.03
CA PRO A 4 -5.36 10.07 -40.34
C PRO A 4 -5.78 9.12 -39.20
N THR A 5 -6.61 8.15 -39.56
CA THR A 5 -6.92 6.95 -38.79
C THR A 5 -5.63 6.15 -38.54
N LEU A 6 -5.38 5.75 -37.29
CA LEU A 6 -4.42 4.69 -36.96
C LEU A 6 -5.09 3.36 -37.29
N GLU A 7 -4.75 2.76 -38.44
CA GLU A 7 -5.12 1.39 -38.75
C GLU A 7 -4.01 0.45 -38.27
N PHE A 8 -4.36 -0.49 -37.40
CA PHE A 8 -3.50 -1.60 -36.99
C PHE A 8 -3.89 -2.84 -37.81
N GLU A 9 -3.08 -3.21 -38.81
CA GLU A 9 -3.21 -4.51 -39.47
C GLU A 9 -2.36 -5.57 -38.75
N LEU A 10 -3.02 -6.56 -38.14
CA LEU A 10 -2.38 -7.77 -37.64
C LEU A 10 -2.20 -8.76 -38.79
N ASN A 11 -0.99 -8.86 -39.34
CA ASN A 11 -0.65 -9.96 -40.25
C ASN A 11 -0.01 -11.12 -39.47
N ASN A 12 -0.66 -12.28 -39.53
CA ASN A 12 -0.14 -13.55 -39.05
C ASN A 12 1.07 -13.98 -39.91
N CYS A 13 2.28 -13.75 -39.41
CA CYS A 13 3.50 -14.33 -39.95
C CYS A 13 4.12 -15.27 -38.91
N GLN A 14 4.38 -16.51 -39.30
CA GLN A 14 5.00 -17.54 -38.47
C GLN A 14 6.43 -17.13 -38.07
N GLY A 15 6.65 -16.87 -36.78
CA GLY A 15 7.97 -16.61 -36.19
C GLY A 15 7.87 -15.76 -34.92
N ASN A 16 8.43 -16.24 -33.81
CA ASN A 16 8.34 -15.63 -32.47
C ASN A 16 8.96 -14.22 -32.40
N THR A 17 8.18 -13.17 -32.71
CA THR A 17 8.19 -11.83 -32.09
C THR A 17 7.14 -10.94 -32.78
N PRO A 18 6.21 -10.28 -32.07
CA PRO A 18 5.34 -9.27 -32.68
C PRO A 18 6.12 -7.97 -32.94
N GLN A 19 6.06 -7.44 -34.17
CA GLN A 19 6.56 -6.11 -34.51
C GLN A 19 5.40 -5.12 -34.68
N VAL A 20 5.49 -3.95 -34.06
CA VAL A 20 4.54 -2.85 -34.22
C VAL A 20 5.19 -1.77 -35.10
N ARG A 21 4.58 -1.44 -36.24
CA ARG A 21 4.98 -0.29 -37.08
C ARG A 21 4.27 0.98 -36.59
N ALA A 22 5.01 2.04 -36.30
CA ALA A 22 4.46 3.38 -36.09
C ALA A 22 5.19 4.41 -36.97
N HIS A 23 4.44 5.25 -37.69
CA HIS A 23 4.98 6.32 -38.52
C HIS A 23 5.02 7.64 -37.72
N ILE A 24 6.22 8.16 -37.41
CA ILE A 24 6.41 9.47 -36.77
C ILE A 24 7.37 10.32 -37.62
N SER A 25 7.04 11.60 -37.82
CA SER A 25 7.83 12.55 -38.62
C SER A 25 9.11 13.00 -37.90
N TYR A 26 10.25 12.83 -38.58
CA TYR A 26 11.63 13.09 -38.15
C TYR A 26 11.87 14.51 -37.58
N ALA A 27 11.12 15.52 -38.03
CA ALA A 27 11.31 16.91 -37.63
C ALA A 27 10.92 17.21 -36.17
N LYS A 28 10.03 16.40 -35.57
CA LYS A 28 9.62 16.57 -34.15
C LYS A 28 10.58 15.89 -33.17
N LEU A 29 11.25 14.81 -33.57
CA LEU A 29 12.25 14.11 -32.75
C LEU A 29 13.52 14.95 -32.56
N GLN A 30 13.98 15.64 -33.62
CA GLN A 30 15.16 16.48 -33.56
C GLN A 30 14.99 17.66 -32.58
N ALA A 31 13.81 18.31 -32.60
CA ALA A 31 13.51 19.46 -31.74
C ALA A 31 13.36 19.10 -30.24
N GLU A 32 13.01 17.84 -29.92
CA GLU A 32 13.00 17.31 -28.55
C GLU A 32 14.41 16.89 -28.10
N ALA A 33 15.18 16.26 -28.98
CA ALA A 33 16.57 15.86 -28.71
C ALA A 33 17.48 17.07 -28.44
N ASP A 34 17.30 18.17 -29.19
CA ASP A 34 18.08 19.40 -29.00
C ASP A 34 17.78 20.06 -27.64
N LYS A 35 16.52 20.00 -27.16
CA LYS A 35 16.13 20.50 -25.83
C LYS A 35 16.69 19.65 -24.70
N ILE A 36 16.73 18.34 -24.88
CA ILE A 36 17.32 17.40 -23.90
C ILE A 36 18.84 17.61 -23.84
N SER A 37 19.48 17.83 -24.98
CA SER A 37 20.92 18.15 -25.05
C SER A 37 21.25 19.48 -24.37
N GLU A 38 20.43 20.52 -24.58
CA GLU A 38 20.60 21.82 -23.92
C GLU A 38 20.40 21.73 -22.39
N PHE A 39 19.43 20.91 -21.95
CA PHE A 39 19.17 20.64 -20.53
C PHE A 39 20.35 19.90 -19.86
N LEU A 40 20.94 18.92 -20.54
CA LEU A 40 22.08 18.15 -20.03
C LEU A 40 23.38 18.96 -20.02
N GLN A 41 23.60 19.85 -21.00
CA GLN A 41 24.75 20.77 -21.01
C GLN A 41 24.71 21.78 -19.85
N LYS A 42 23.53 22.31 -19.52
CA LYS A 42 23.36 23.23 -18.38
C LYS A 42 23.47 22.54 -17.02
N ALA A 43 23.19 21.23 -16.94
CA ALA A 43 23.17 20.49 -15.68
C ALA A 43 24.56 19.94 -15.26
N TRP A 44 25.46 19.61 -16.19
CA TRP A 44 26.65 18.81 -15.86
C TRP A 44 27.99 19.13 -16.53
N ASP A 45 28.15 20.26 -17.24
CA ASP A 45 29.47 20.74 -17.73
C ASP A 45 30.27 19.67 -18.52
N ILE A 46 29.60 18.93 -19.42
CA ILE A 46 30.21 17.93 -20.32
C ILE A 46 30.15 18.44 -21.76
N THR A 47 31.30 18.56 -22.44
CA THR A 47 31.39 18.82 -23.88
C THR A 47 31.28 17.52 -24.68
N TRP A 48 30.46 17.53 -25.74
CA TRP A 48 30.27 16.42 -26.67
C TRP A 48 31.11 16.63 -27.94
N GLU A 49 31.91 15.63 -28.34
CA GLU A 49 32.54 15.56 -29.67
C GLU A 49 31.85 14.46 -30.50
N ALA A 50 31.46 14.80 -31.73
CA ALA A 50 30.77 13.89 -32.65
C ALA A 50 31.68 12.76 -33.16
N PRO A 51 31.16 11.55 -33.43
CA PRO A 51 31.97 10.47 -34.03
C PRO A 51 32.37 10.79 -35.47
N ASP A 52 33.64 10.52 -35.78
CA ASP A 52 34.31 10.72 -37.08
C ASP A 52 33.72 9.83 -38.20
N GLU A 53 33.36 10.42 -39.34
CA GLU A 53 32.64 9.83 -40.50
C GLU A 53 33.42 8.73 -41.27
N ARG A 54 34.49 8.16 -40.71
CA ARG A 54 35.37 7.24 -41.46
C ARG A 54 35.68 5.98 -40.69
N LYS A 55 34.79 4.99 -40.80
CA LYS A 55 35.14 3.55 -40.86
C LYS A 55 33.91 2.77 -41.34
N GLY A 56 34.01 2.26 -42.56
CA GLY A 56 32.92 1.64 -43.31
C GLY A 56 32.47 0.27 -42.81
N GLY A 57 31.17 0.04 -43.00
CA GLY A 57 30.53 -1.27 -43.14
C GLY A 57 29.65 -1.21 -44.39
N GLU A 58 29.69 -2.26 -45.19
CA GLU A 58 29.21 -2.32 -46.59
C GLU A 58 27.70 -2.09 -46.75
N GLU A 59 27.31 -1.16 -47.63
CA GLU A 59 25.93 -0.98 -48.11
C GLU A 59 25.61 -2.04 -49.17
N THR A 60 24.60 -2.88 -48.91
CA THR A 60 24.00 -3.74 -49.94
C THR A 60 22.69 -3.09 -50.39
N ILE A 61 22.68 -2.52 -51.60
CA ILE A 61 21.53 -1.82 -52.19
C ILE A 61 20.66 -2.84 -52.95
N LEU A 62 19.38 -2.96 -52.59
CA LEU A 62 18.35 -3.56 -53.45
C LEU A 62 17.55 -2.44 -54.17
N PRO A 63 17.16 -2.61 -55.45
CA PRO A 63 16.57 -1.54 -56.23
C PRO A 63 15.04 -1.47 -56.06
N GLY A 64 14.50 -0.33 -55.60
CA GLY A 64 13.06 -0.05 -55.67
C GLY A 64 12.62 1.22 -54.92
N THR A 65 12.08 2.19 -55.67
CA THR A 65 11.39 3.46 -55.31
C THR A 65 12.19 4.60 -54.63
N PRO A 66 12.22 5.82 -55.22
CA PRO A 66 12.91 6.98 -54.66
C PRO A 66 12.03 7.70 -53.64
N GLY A 67 12.46 7.76 -52.37
CA GLY A 67 11.85 8.61 -51.35
C GLY A 67 11.66 7.99 -49.96
N GLU A 68 11.97 6.71 -49.78
CA GLU A 68 11.90 6.04 -48.47
C GLU A 68 13.30 5.51 -48.10
N HIS A 69 13.93 6.13 -47.11
CA HIS A 69 15.14 5.59 -46.50
C HIS A 69 14.71 4.68 -45.34
N GLU A 70 14.78 3.37 -45.56
CA GLU A 70 14.68 2.39 -44.50
C GLU A 70 16.00 2.43 -43.69
N VAL A 71 16.01 3.24 -42.62
CA VAL A 71 17.11 3.20 -41.65
C VAL A 71 16.72 2.22 -40.57
N LEU A 72 17.31 1.03 -40.60
CA LEU A 72 17.40 0.15 -39.45
C LEU A 72 18.29 0.84 -38.41
N LEU A 73 17.69 1.69 -37.58
CA LEU A 73 18.35 2.10 -36.35
C LEU A 73 18.35 0.87 -35.43
N PRO A 74 19.51 0.43 -34.90
CA PRO A 74 19.47 -0.48 -33.76
C PRO A 74 18.60 0.19 -32.69
N ALA A 75 17.71 -0.59 -32.05
CA ALA A 75 17.06 -0.15 -30.83
C ALA A 75 18.11 0.54 -29.95
N PRO A 76 17.79 1.65 -29.26
CA PRO A 76 18.77 2.33 -28.42
C PRO A 76 19.27 1.31 -27.40
N VAL A 77 20.41 0.72 -27.72
CA VAL A 77 21.28 0.09 -26.75
C VAL A 77 21.79 1.28 -25.99
N VAL A 78 21.06 1.63 -24.93
CA VAL A 78 21.69 2.28 -23.79
C VAL A 78 22.70 1.25 -23.30
N GLU A 79 23.85 1.20 -23.95
CA GLU A 79 25.06 0.72 -23.34
C GLU A 79 25.19 1.61 -22.13
N VAL A 80 24.82 1.08 -20.96
CA VAL A 80 25.30 1.61 -19.71
C VAL A 80 26.81 1.44 -19.78
N ARG A 81 27.50 2.41 -20.39
CA ARG A 81 28.92 2.58 -20.16
C ARG A 81 29.03 2.93 -18.70
N LEU A 82 29.28 1.89 -17.91
CA LEU A 82 29.84 2.04 -16.58
C LEU A 82 31.03 2.97 -16.72
N ASP A 83 31.06 3.99 -15.86
CA ASP A 83 32.14 4.97 -15.73
C ASP A 83 33.52 4.28 -15.85
N PRO A 84 34.53 4.88 -16.52
CA PRO A 84 35.90 4.34 -16.69
C PRO A 84 36.61 3.74 -15.45
N TYR A 85 36.04 3.82 -14.25
CA TYR A 85 36.52 3.16 -13.04
C TYR A 85 36.26 1.64 -12.96
N MET A 86 35.52 1.05 -13.91
CA MET A 86 35.34 -0.40 -14.06
C MET A 86 36.46 -1.07 -14.90
N GLN A 87 37.69 -0.55 -14.85
CA GLN A 87 38.87 -1.30 -15.30
C GLN A 87 39.16 -2.42 -14.29
N PRO A 88 39.70 -3.59 -14.72
CA PRO A 88 40.12 -4.63 -13.79
C PRO A 88 41.09 -4.01 -12.77
N ILE A 89 40.71 -4.08 -11.49
CA ILE A 89 41.32 -3.36 -10.37
C ILE A 89 42.72 -3.93 -10.15
N HIS A 90 43.71 -3.43 -10.89
CA HIS A 90 45.07 -3.98 -10.83
C HIS A 90 46.02 -3.23 -9.89
N THR A 91 45.68 -2.04 -9.38
CA THR A 91 46.53 -1.34 -8.39
C THR A 91 45.76 -0.29 -7.56
N LEU A 92 45.17 -0.69 -6.41
CA LEU A 92 44.59 0.24 -5.41
C LEU A 92 45.62 1.15 -4.73
N THR A 93 46.91 0.92 -4.96
CA THR A 93 48.03 1.61 -4.31
C THR A 93 48.21 3.07 -4.71
N GLU A 94 47.60 3.51 -5.82
CA GLU A 94 47.75 4.88 -6.37
C GLU A 94 46.56 5.80 -6.06
N TRP A 95 45.53 5.31 -5.37
CA TRP A 95 44.32 6.08 -5.12
C TRP A 95 44.45 7.05 -3.95
N THR A 96 43.83 8.22 -4.09
CA THR A 96 43.63 9.16 -2.96
C THR A 96 42.63 8.59 -1.95
N ALA A 97 42.68 9.04 -0.70
CA ALA A 97 41.75 8.59 0.34
C ALA A 97 40.27 8.86 -0.04
N GLN A 98 40.00 9.95 -0.75
CA GLN A 98 38.66 10.29 -1.23
C GLN A 98 38.17 9.34 -2.34
N GLN A 99 39.04 8.96 -3.28
CA GLN A 99 38.72 7.96 -4.31
C GLN A 99 38.49 6.58 -3.70
N HIS A 100 39.31 6.22 -2.70
CA HIS A 100 39.17 4.96 -1.97
C HIS A 100 37.85 4.90 -1.19
N GLN A 101 37.45 5.99 -0.52
CA GLN A 101 36.16 6.08 0.16
C GLN A 101 34.98 6.00 -0.83
N LYS A 102 35.02 6.74 -1.95
CA LYS A 102 33.98 6.67 -2.98
C LYS A 102 33.81 5.25 -3.54
N PHE A 103 34.90 4.53 -3.74
CA PHE A 103 34.84 3.12 -4.16
C PHE A 103 34.24 2.22 -3.09
N ILE A 104 34.61 2.39 -1.82
CA ILE A 104 34.01 1.64 -0.71
C ILE A 104 32.51 1.91 -0.66
N ASP A 105 32.08 3.17 -0.74
CA ASP A 105 30.67 3.56 -0.68
C ASP A 105 29.88 2.99 -1.86
N PHE A 106 30.40 3.15 -3.09
CA PHE A 106 29.81 2.58 -4.30
C PHE A 106 29.72 1.06 -4.24
N THR A 107 30.77 0.39 -3.76
CA THR A 107 30.80 -1.07 -3.68
C THR A 107 29.89 -1.58 -2.56
N ASP A 108 29.78 -0.88 -1.43
CA ASP A 108 28.84 -1.21 -0.36
C ASP A 108 27.40 -1.06 -0.83
N GLN A 109 27.14 -0.03 -1.64
CA GLN A 109 25.85 0.18 -2.30
C GLN A 109 25.55 -0.95 -3.29
N ALA A 110 26.50 -1.33 -4.15
CA ALA A 110 26.31 -2.40 -5.13
C ALA A 110 26.11 -3.78 -4.47
N LEU A 111 26.93 -4.11 -3.47
CA LEU A 111 26.74 -5.33 -2.66
C LEU A 111 25.45 -5.26 -1.85
N GLY A 112 25.02 -4.07 -1.45
CA GLY A 112 23.71 -3.81 -0.87
C GLY A 112 22.60 -4.22 -1.83
N SER A 113 22.56 -3.61 -3.02
CA SER A 113 21.63 -3.95 -4.10
C SER A 113 21.59 -5.46 -4.41
N LEU A 114 22.74 -6.13 -4.42
CA LEU A 114 22.81 -7.58 -4.61
C LEU A 114 22.27 -8.37 -3.41
N SER A 115 22.53 -7.91 -2.18
CA SER A 115 21.97 -8.51 -0.97
C SER A 115 20.46 -8.35 -0.85
N HIS A 116 19.89 -7.36 -1.55
CA HIS A 116 18.45 -7.11 -1.65
C HIS A 116 17.74 -8.01 -2.68
N LEU A 117 18.49 -8.75 -3.50
CA LEU A 117 17.88 -9.68 -4.46
C LEU A 117 17.42 -10.96 -3.74
N PRO A 118 16.17 -11.41 -3.95
CA PRO A 118 15.76 -12.77 -3.64
C PRO A 118 16.77 -13.78 -4.21
N SER A 119 17.11 -14.83 -3.46
CA SER A 119 18.14 -15.78 -3.94
C SER A 119 17.77 -16.49 -5.24
N ALA A 120 16.48 -16.58 -5.58
CA ALA A 120 16.02 -17.09 -6.88
C ALA A 120 16.43 -16.18 -8.06
N LEU A 121 16.74 -14.90 -7.78
CA LEU A 121 17.23 -13.92 -8.75
C LEU A 121 18.77 -13.77 -8.69
N LEU A 122 19.44 -14.45 -7.75
CA LEU A 122 20.89 -14.54 -7.72
C LEU A 122 21.33 -15.77 -8.54
N PRO A 123 22.37 -15.64 -9.38
CA PRO A 123 23.01 -16.77 -10.04
C PRO A 123 23.43 -17.85 -9.04
N ASP A 124 23.29 -19.12 -9.42
CA ASP A 124 23.64 -20.29 -8.57
C ASP A 124 25.09 -20.25 -8.04
N ASP A 125 25.98 -19.51 -8.71
CA ASP A 125 27.40 -19.35 -8.34
C ASP A 125 27.67 -18.20 -7.36
N ILE A 126 26.63 -17.44 -6.97
CA ILE A 126 26.64 -16.39 -5.95
C ILE A 126 25.75 -16.81 -4.78
N SER A 127 26.35 -17.16 -3.65
CA SER A 127 25.59 -17.35 -2.42
C SER A 127 25.25 -16.00 -1.76
N PRO A 128 24.01 -15.79 -1.28
CA PRO A 128 23.68 -14.63 -0.44
C PRO A 128 24.63 -14.46 0.75
N SER A 129 25.09 -15.59 1.34
CA SER A 129 26.08 -15.60 2.42
C SER A 129 27.42 -15.00 1.98
N GLU A 130 27.85 -15.26 0.74
CA GLU A 130 29.10 -14.70 0.19
C GLU A 130 28.97 -13.18 0.01
N VAL A 131 27.84 -12.71 -0.56
CA VAL A 131 27.57 -11.28 -0.76
C VAL A 131 27.54 -10.53 0.57
N LEU A 132 26.83 -11.07 1.57
CA LEU A 132 26.73 -10.46 2.91
C LEU A 132 28.07 -10.49 3.66
N THR A 133 28.82 -11.60 3.56
CA THR A 133 30.16 -11.70 4.16
C THR A 133 31.12 -10.69 3.52
N LEU A 134 31.05 -10.50 2.20
CA LEU A 134 31.83 -9.50 1.49
C LEU A 134 31.45 -8.08 1.90
N ARG A 135 30.15 -7.77 1.97
CA ARG A 135 29.65 -6.46 2.42
C ARG A 135 30.09 -6.16 3.85
N LYS A 136 29.96 -7.12 4.78
CA LYS A 136 30.43 -7.00 6.17
C LYS A 136 31.94 -6.78 6.27
N ARG A 137 32.75 -7.45 5.42
CA ARG A 137 34.20 -7.23 5.34
C ARG A 137 34.53 -5.86 4.75
N LEU A 138 33.81 -5.41 3.72
CA LEU A 138 33.98 -4.11 3.09
C LEU A 138 33.75 -2.96 4.08
N ARG A 139 32.67 -3.02 4.88
CA ARG A 139 32.36 -2.02 5.92
C ARG A 139 33.41 -1.91 7.02
N ARG A 140 34.27 -2.93 7.18
CA ARG A 140 35.40 -2.90 8.13
C ARG A 140 36.67 -2.30 7.53
N VAL A 141 36.70 -2.05 6.22
CA VAL A 141 37.84 -1.41 5.55
C VAL A 141 37.84 0.07 5.94
N LYS A 142 38.91 0.51 6.60
CA LYS A 142 39.11 1.93 6.91
C LYS A 142 39.54 2.68 5.64
N ALA A 143 39.06 3.91 5.45
CA ALA A 143 39.42 4.79 4.33
C ALA A 143 40.94 4.87 4.07
N ASN A 144 41.74 4.83 5.14
CA ASN A 144 43.21 4.95 5.08
C ASN A 144 43.94 3.64 4.77
N ASN A 145 43.23 2.50 4.72
CA ASN A 145 43.82 1.20 4.46
C ASN A 145 43.94 0.99 2.93
N ARG A 146 45.04 1.45 2.35
CA ARG A 146 45.27 1.48 0.87
C ARG A 146 45.52 0.10 0.24
N THR A 147 45.42 -0.97 1.02
CA THR A 147 45.61 -2.35 0.57
C THR A 147 44.47 -3.21 1.09
N LEU A 148 43.62 -3.67 0.18
CA LEU A 148 42.68 -4.77 0.43
C LEU A 148 43.44 -6.10 0.37
N GLU A 149 43.12 -7.06 1.24
CA GLU A 149 43.68 -8.41 1.15
C GLU A 149 43.40 -9.02 -0.22
N GLU A 150 44.41 -9.60 -0.89
CA GLU A 150 44.28 -10.17 -2.24
C GLU A 150 43.12 -11.17 -2.35
N LYS A 151 42.90 -11.98 -1.30
CA LYS A 151 41.79 -12.91 -1.22
C LYS A 151 40.43 -12.19 -1.22
N PHE A 152 40.28 -11.15 -0.40
CA PHE A 152 39.06 -10.33 -0.36
C PHE A 152 38.78 -9.68 -1.72
N HIS A 153 39.84 -9.19 -2.37
CA HIS A 153 39.75 -8.55 -3.67
C HIS A 153 39.29 -9.52 -4.77
N LYS A 154 39.82 -10.75 -4.76
CA LYS A 154 39.43 -11.82 -5.69
C LYS A 154 37.96 -12.23 -5.49
N ASP A 155 37.53 -12.40 -4.25
CA ASP A 155 36.15 -12.78 -3.92
C ASP A 155 35.16 -11.67 -4.32
N LEU A 156 35.51 -10.39 -4.08
CA LEU A 156 34.73 -9.23 -4.49
C LEU A 156 34.58 -9.13 -6.02
N ASN A 157 35.68 -9.26 -6.77
CA ASN A 157 35.66 -9.21 -8.23
C ASN A 157 34.87 -10.36 -8.85
N LYS A 158 34.89 -11.55 -8.24
CA LYS A 158 34.05 -12.68 -8.66
C LYS A 158 32.57 -12.29 -8.58
N VAL A 159 32.11 -11.81 -7.42
CA VAL A 159 30.71 -11.44 -7.21
C VAL A 159 30.27 -10.30 -8.14
N LEU A 160 31.05 -9.23 -8.24
CA LEU A 160 30.72 -8.08 -9.08
C LEU A 160 30.73 -8.42 -10.57
N SER A 161 31.70 -9.20 -11.07
CA SER A 161 31.77 -9.59 -12.47
C SER A 161 30.68 -10.57 -12.90
N THR A 162 30.24 -11.46 -12.00
CA THR A 162 29.06 -12.29 -12.23
C THR A 162 27.79 -11.44 -12.20
N ALA A 163 27.66 -10.48 -11.28
CA ALA A 163 26.52 -9.56 -11.23
C ALA A 163 26.40 -8.63 -12.45
N GLN A 164 27.52 -8.19 -13.02
CA GLN A 164 27.55 -7.39 -14.25
C GLN A 164 26.93 -8.08 -15.46
N LYS A 165 26.79 -9.41 -15.44
CA LYS A 165 26.16 -10.20 -16.52
C LYS A 165 24.63 -10.26 -16.41
N MET A 166 24.02 -9.56 -15.45
CA MET A 166 22.56 -9.52 -15.23
C MET A 166 21.73 -8.44 -15.96
N PRO A 167 22.19 -7.66 -16.97
CA PRO A 167 21.48 -6.44 -17.39
C PRO A 167 20.12 -6.70 -18.09
N GLY A 168 19.73 -7.95 -18.33
CA GLY A 168 18.43 -8.34 -18.89
C GLY A 168 17.37 -8.82 -17.87
N MET A 169 17.76 -9.27 -16.67
CA MET A 169 16.80 -9.86 -15.70
C MET A 169 16.06 -8.82 -14.86
N LEU A 170 16.46 -7.54 -14.90
CA LEU A 170 15.89 -6.46 -14.09
C LEU A 170 14.83 -5.62 -14.85
N ARG A 171 14.70 -5.78 -16.17
CA ARG A 171 13.76 -4.99 -16.98
C ARG A 171 12.40 -5.67 -17.16
N ASP A 172 12.38 -7.00 -17.15
CA ASP A 172 11.20 -7.81 -17.43
C ASP A 172 11.03 -8.91 -16.36
N VAL A 173 11.03 -8.54 -15.08
CA VAL A 173 10.51 -9.47 -14.06
C VAL A 173 8.99 -9.33 -14.12
N PRO A 174 8.24 -10.29 -14.70
CA PRO A 174 6.80 -10.31 -14.50
C PRO A 174 6.55 -10.31 -12.99
N ASN A 175 5.60 -9.51 -12.52
CA ASN A 175 5.22 -9.39 -11.11
C ASN A 175 5.20 -10.77 -10.44
N LEU A 176 6.29 -11.14 -9.77
CA LEU A 176 6.34 -12.39 -9.03
C LEU A 176 5.43 -12.16 -7.83
N PRO A 177 4.40 -13.00 -7.60
CA PRO A 177 3.63 -12.89 -6.37
C PRO A 177 4.63 -13.00 -5.22
N PRO A 178 4.65 -12.01 -4.30
CA PRO A 178 5.73 -11.88 -3.31
C PRO A 178 5.94 -13.18 -2.52
N LEU A 179 4.93 -14.04 -2.41
CA LEU A 179 4.89 -15.13 -1.44
C LEU A 179 5.06 -16.54 -2.04
N SER A 180 5.48 -16.67 -3.31
CA SER A 180 5.95 -17.98 -3.83
C SER A 180 7.34 -18.29 -3.29
N THR A 181 7.38 -18.66 -2.01
CA THR A 181 8.60 -19.06 -1.32
C THR A 181 8.94 -20.50 -1.73
N GLU A 182 9.74 -20.68 -2.78
CA GLU A 182 10.30 -21.99 -3.17
C GLU A 182 11.39 -22.46 -2.18
N LEU A 183 11.13 -22.44 -0.89
CA LEU A 183 12.12 -22.78 0.13
C LEU A 183 11.49 -23.53 1.28
N GLY A 184 11.94 -24.75 1.49
CA GLY A 184 11.67 -25.53 2.69
C GLY A 184 12.83 -25.56 3.63
N PRO A 185 12.83 -26.55 4.56
CA PRO A 185 13.85 -26.64 5.58
C PRO A 185 15.23 -26.68 4.94
N PRO A 186 16.19 -25.93 5.51
CA PRO A 186 17.46 -25.78 4.87
C PRO A 186 18.21 -27.11 4.99
N ARG A 187 18.95 -27.49 3.95
CA ARG A 187 19.85 -28.65 4.06
C ARG A 187 20.92 -28.44 5.13
N GLN A 188 21.26 -27.18 5.43
CA GLN A 188 22.17 -26.76 6.50
C GLN A 188 21.70 -25.43 7.12
N PHE A 189 21.59 -25.40 8.44
CA PHE A 189 21.24 -24.21 9.22
C PHE A 189 22.46 -23.30 9.37
N ASP A 190 22.83 -22.59 8.30
CA ASP A 190 23.94 -21.63 8.30
C ASP A 190 23.48 -20.17 8.49
N TYR A 191 24.45 -19.27 8.66
CA TYR A 191 24.21 -17.85 8.91
C TYR A 191 23.38 -17.15 7.82
N GLY A 192 23.60 -17.45 6.54
CA GLY A 192 22.81 -16.84 5.47
C GLY A 192 21.42 -17.46 5.35
N ALA A 193 21.29 -18.75 5.65
CA ALA A 193 20.00 -19.42 5.74
C ALA A 193 19.10 -18.82 6.83
N ALA A 194 19.68 -18.34 7.94
CA ALA A 194 18.96 -17.63 9.00
C ALA A 194 18.44 -16.27 8.53
N ILE A 195 19.29 -15.43 7.91
CA ILE A 195 18.89 -14.12 7.36
C ILE A 195 17.80 -14.30 6.31
N LYS A 196 17.96 -15.28 5.42
CA LYS A 196 16.98 -15.58 4.37
C LYS A 196 15.60 -15.92 4.95
N ARG A 197 15.54 -16.74 6.00
CA ARG A 197 14.29 -17.08 6.70
C ARG A 197 13.68 -15.88 7.40
N ALA A 198 14.50 -15.05 8.04
CA ALA A 198 14.02 -13.81 8.65
C ALA A 198 13.41 -12.88 7.59
N CYS A 199 14.00 -12.75 6.40
CA CYS A 199 13.40 -11.98 5.29
C CYS A 199 12.06 -12.58 4.81
N ILE A 200 11.91 -13.91 4.82
CA ILE A 200 10.63 -14.56 4.51
C ILE A 200 9.61 -14.25 5.60
N GLY A 201 9.99 -14.35 6.88
CA GLY A 201 9.14 -13.96 8.00
C GLY A 201 8.65 -12.52 7.86
N LEU A 202 9.57 -11.59 7.57
CA LEU A 202 9.22 -10.18 7.34
C LEU A 202 8.17 -10.02 6.23
N LEU A 203 8.29 -10.78 5.15
CA LEU A 203 7.35 -10.72 4.04
C LEU A 203 5.97 -11.26 4.42
N ILE A 204 5.91 -12.29 5.25
CA ILE A 204 4.66 -12.83 5.80
C ILE A 204 3.97 -11.78 6.66
N GLU A 205 4.66 -11.27 7.69
CA GLU A 205 4.11 -10.24 8.60
C GLU A 205 3.69 -8.97 7.83
N LEU A 206 4.46 -8.59 6.80
CA LEU A 206 4.10 -7.44 5.97
C LEU A 206 2.84 -7.70 5.13
N SER A 207 2.58 -8.95 4.75
CA SER A 207 1.47 -9.33 3.87
C SER A 207 0.15 -9.51 4.61
N THR A 208 0.17 -9.85 5.90
CA THR A 208 -1.02 -9.95 6.76
C THR A 208 -1.61 -8.57 7.08
N ILE A 209 -0.77 -7.53 7.20
CA ILE A 209 -1.20 -6.17 7.53
C ILE A 209 -2.25 -5.62 6.54
N PRO A 210 -2.05 -5.59 5.20
CA PRO A 210 -3.08 -5.13 4.28
C PRO A 210 -4.37 -5.96 4.32
N LEU A 211 -4.29 -7.28 4.51
CA LEU A 211 -5.46 -8.17 4.61
C LEU A 211 -6.36 -7.76 5.79
N TYR A 212 -5.76 -7.62 6.96
CA TYR A 212 -6.48 -7.28 8.19
C TYR A 212 -6.93 -5.82 8.20
N LEU A 213 -6.16 -4.90 7.60
CA LEU A 213 -6.58 -3.51 7.39
C LEU A 213 -7.81 -3.43 6.47
N TYR A 214 -7.76 -4.12 5.33
CA TYR A 214 -8.86 -4.12 4.37
C TYR A 214 -10.14 -4.65 5.00
N ALA A 215 -10.06 -5.79 5.70
CA ALA A 215 -11.18 -6.34 6.44
C ALA A 215 -11.70 -5.37 7.51
N MET A 216 -10.80 -4.74 8.29
CA MET A 216 -11.19 -3.74 9.30
C MET A 216 -11.91 -2.53 8.67
N TYR A 217 -11.40 -1.97 7.56
CA TYR A 217 -12.03 -0.84 6.89
C TYR A 217 -13.37 -1.20 6.26
N SER A 218 -13.57 -2.45 5.85
CA SER A 218 -14.88 -2.90 5.36
C SER A 218 -15.96 -2.87 6.44
N VAL A 219 -15.63 -3.02 7.73
CA VAL A 219 -16.61 -2.94 8.83
C VAL A 219 -17.04 -1.51 9.04
N LYS A 220 -18.34 -1.20 8.93
CA LYS A 220 -18.87 0.16 9.08
C LYS A 220 -18.57 0.70 10.50
N PRO A 221 -18.07 1.93 10.68
CA PRO A 221 -17.74 2.49 11.99
C PRO A 221 -18.97 2.99 12.76
N THR A 222 -20.05 2.20 12.78
CA THR A 222 -21.35 2.54 13.36
C THR A 222 -21.90 1.40 14.20
N GLY A 223 -22.40 1.70 15.40
CA GLY A 223 -22.95 0.70 16.31
C GLY A 223 -21.89 -0.02 17.16
N ASP A 224 -22.27 -0.39 18.39
CA ASP A 224 -21.32 -0.87 19.39
C ASP A 224 -20.61 -2.17 18.99
N ASN A 225 -21.32 -3.10 18.35
CA ASN A 225 -20.73 -4.37 17.87
C ASN A 225 -19.65 -4.13 16.82
N ASN A 226 -19.92 -3.29 15.82
CA ASN A 226 -18.95 -2.98 14.79
C ASN A 226 -17.70 -2.28 15.36
N LEU A 227 -17.89 -1.34 16.28
CA LEU A 227 -16.78 -0.66 16.95
C LEU A 227 -15.92 -1.64 17.75
N ARG A 228 -16.54 -2.63 18.42
CA ARG A 228 -15.82 -3.70 19.11
C ARG A 228 -15.04 -4.59 18.15
N VAL A 229 -15.64 -5.01 17.04
CA VAL A 229 -14.96 -5.81 15.99
C VAL A 229 -13.76 -5.05 15.43
N ARG A 230 -13.93 -3.78 15.08
CA ARG A 230 -12.84 -2.91 14.59
C ARG A 230 -11.73 -2.74 15.63
N ALA A 231 -12.08 -2.64 16.92
CA ALA A 231 -11.09 -2.54 17.99
C ALA A 231 -10.27 -3.84 18.14
N LEU A 232 -10.90 -5.01 18.02
CA LEU A 232 -10.21 -6.30 18.04
C LEU A 232 -9.24 -6.44 16.86
N LEU A 233 -9.71 -6.15 15.63
CA LEU A 233 -8.86 -6.18 14.43
C LEU A 233 -7.71 -5.18 14.52
N ARG A 234 -7.95 -3.99 15.07
CA ARG A 234 -6.90 -3.00 15.32
C ARG A 234 -5.83 -3.51 16.30
N GLY A 235 -6.24 -4.27 17.32
CA GLY A 235 -5.32 -4.91 18.26
C GLY A 235 -4.40 -5.92 17.57
N ILE A 236 -4.95 -6.77 16.71
CA ILE A 236 -4.18 -7.72 15.87
C ILE A 236 -3.22 -6.95 14.96
N LEU A 237 -3.70 -5.94 14.24
CA LEU A 237 -2.87 -5.12 13.36
C LEU A 237 -1.67 -4.46 14.07
N GLN A 238 -1.85 -4.01 15.31
CA GLN A 238 -0.75 -3.48 16.11
C GLN A 238 0.30 -4.53 16.44
N GLN A 239 -0.12 -5.79 16.66
CA GLN A 239 0.79 -6.91 16.89
C GLN A 239 1.52 -7.32 15.61
N GLU A 240 0.85 -7.41 14.45
CA GLU A 240 1.51 -7.65 13.15
C GLU A 240 2.57 -6.58 12.81
N MET A 241 2.30 -5.31 13.13
CA MET A 241 3.29 -4.23 12.98
C MET A 241 4.47 -4.37 13.96
N LEU A 242 4.22 -4.83 15.19
CA LEU A 242 5.27 -5.18 16.15
C LEU A 242 6.10 -6.36 15.64
N HIS A 243 5.48 -7.39 15.08
CA HIS A 243 6.16 -8.57 14.52
C HIS A 243 7.06 -8.17 13.35
N THR A 244 6.53 -7.36 12.43
CA THR A 244 7.31 -6.75 11.33
C THR A 244 8.55 -6.00 11.86
N ALA A 245 8.40 -5.22 12.93
CA ALA A 245 9.52 -4.50 13.54
C ALA A 245 10.54 -5.43 14.23
N LEU A 246 10.09 -6.45 14.96
CA LEU A 246 10.97 -7.43 15.62
C LEU A 246 11.74 -8.26 14.59
N VAL A 247 11.10 -8.70 13.51
CA VAL A 247 11.77 -9.43 12.42
C VAL A 247 12.71 -8.53 11.64
N GLY A 248 12.36 -7.26 11.42
CA GLY A 248 13.27 -6.27 10.85
C GLY A 248 14.51 -6.02 11.73
N ASN A 249 14.32 -5.90 13.05
CA ASN A 249 15.42 -5.86 14.02
C ASN A 249 16.29 -7.12 13.93
N LEU A 250 15.69 -8.30 13.74
CA LEU A 250 16.43 -9.56 13.61
C LEU A 250 17.29 -9.56 12.35
N ILE A 251 16.73 -9.22 11.19
CA ILE A 251 17.46 -9.11 9.92
C ILE A 251 18.62 -8.12 10.06
N SER A 252 18.33 -6.94 10.62
CA SER A 252 19.32 -5.88 10.86
C SER A 252 20.43 -6.35 11.79
N SER A 253 20.10 -7.00 12.91
CA SER A 253 21.06 -7.52 13.88
C SER A 253 21.97 -8.59 13.26
N LEU A 254 21.46 -9.39 12.34
CA LEU A 254 22.25 -10.37 11.61
C LEU A 254 23.08 -9.73 10.48
N GLY A 255 23.05 -8.41 10.30
CA GLY A 255 23.76 -7.70 9.23
C GLY A 255 23.14 -7.88 7.85
N GLY A 256 21.90 -8.37 7.80
CA GLY A 256 21.06 -8.35 6.60
C GLY A 256 20.52 -6.95 6.32
N SER A 257 19.83 -6.80 5.21
CA SER A 257 19.25 -5.53 4.79
C SER A 257 17.73 -5.64 4.79
N VAL A 258 17.07 -4.76 5.54
CA VAL A 258 15.60 -4.69 5.59
C VAL A 258 15.14 -3.93 4.35
N VAL A 259 14.31 -4.56 3.52
CA VAL A 259 13.71 -3.95 2.32
C VAL A 259 12.21 -3.98 2.48
N MET A 260 11.55 -2.86 2.21
CA MET A 260 10.09 -2.76 2.27
C MET A 260 9.50 -2.03 1.07
N TYR A 261 10.20 -1.03 0.51
CA TYR A 261 9.76 -0.32 -0.69
C TYR A 261 10.47 -0.83 -1.94
N ASP A 262 9.96 -1.94 -2.47
CA ASP A 262 10.41 -2.54 -3.73
C ASP A 262 9.23 -3.29 -4.37
N PRO A 263 9.02 -3.21 -5.70
CA PRO A 263 7.88 -3.86 -6.34
C PRO A 263 7.86 -5.39 -6.21
N ARG A 264 8.97 -6.01 -5.82
CA ARG A 264 9.09 -7.45 -5.57
C ARG A 264 8.78 -7.83 -4.11
N ILE A 265 8.73 -6.85 -3.21
CA ILE A 265 8.55 -7.04 -1.77
C ILE A 265 7.17 -6.58 -1.31
N ILE A 266 6.65 -5.49 -1.89
CA ILE A 266 5.31 -5.01 -1.53
C ILE A 266 4.28 -6.10 -1.81
N PRO A 267 3.41 -6.44 -0.83
CA PRO A 267 2.37 -7.44 -1.01
C PRO A 267 1.49 -7.14 -2.23
N MET A 268 1.20 -8.18 -3.00
CA MET A 268 0.25 -8.13 -4.10
C MET A 268 -0.88 -9.11 -3.84
N PHE A 269 -2.12 -8.71 -4.12
CA PHE A 269 -3.31 -9.55 -3.98
C PHE A 269 -4.04 -9.71 -5.33
N PRO A 270 -4.65 -10.86 -5.64
CA PRO A 270 -4.59 -12.09 -4.87
C PRO A 270 -3.18 -12.67 -4.85
N ALA A 271 -2.84 -13.33 -3.75
CA ALA A 271 -1.60 -14.09 -3.60
C ALA A 271 -1.85 -15.41 -2.89
N THR A 272 -0.80 -16.20 -2.74
CA THR A 272 -0.85 -17.41 -1.94
C THR A 272 0.36 -17.51 -1.01
N LEU A 273 0.12 -18.00 0.20
CA LEU A 273 1.14 -18.32 1.19
C LEU A 273 1.56 -19.80 1.08
N LEU A 274 2.73 -20.14 1.61
CA LEU A 274 3.20 -21.52 1.81
C LEU A 274 3.10 -22.43 0.57
N CYS A 275 3.72 -22.00 -0.54
CA CYS A 275 3.70 -22.74 -1.81
C CYS A 275 2.27 -22.99 -2.36
N SER A 276 1.43 -21.96 -2.42
CA SER A 276 0.06 -22.04 -2.97
C SER A 276 -0.99 -22.76 -2.12
N LYS A 277 -0.74 -22.93 -0.81
CA LYS A 277 -1.72 -23.58 0.10
C LYS A 277 -2.79 -22.61 0.58
N ILE A 278 -2.38 -21.45 1.09
CA ILE A 278 -3.31 -20.51 1.75
C ILE A 278 -3.59 -19.35 0.79
N PRO A 279 -4.81 -19.19 0.26
CA PRO A 279 -5.16 -18.07 -0.60
C PRO A 279 -5.31 -16.78 0.22
N MET A 280 -4.69 -15.71 -0.25
CA MET A 280 -4.76 -14.38 0.34
C MET A 280 -5.49 -13.43 -0.60
N HIS A 281 -6.59 -12.89 -0.11
CA HIS A 281 -7.47 -11.98 -0.85
C HIS A 281 -7.77 -10.74 -0.01
N LEU A 282 -7.70 -9.56 -0.62
CA LEU A 282 -8.28 -8.35 -0.03
C LEU A 282 -9.79 -8.44 -0.18
N GLU A 283 -10.51 -8.54 0.93
CA GLU A 283 -11.96 -8.72 0.92
C GLU A 283 -12.64 -8.19 2.18
N ALA A 284 -13.94 -7.94 2.08
CA ALA A 284 -14.75 -7.54 3.22
C ALA A 284 -14.73 -8.61 4.33
N LEU A 285 -14.80 -8.18 5.59
CA LEU A 285 -14.86 -9.09 6.73
C LEU A 285 -16.13 -9.95 6.66
N ASN A 286 -15.94 -11.25 6.44
CA ASN A 286 -17.00 -12.23 6.39
C ASN A 286 -16.49 -13.58 6.97
N THR A 287 -17.36 -14.59 7.05
CA THR A 287 -16.97 -15.90 7.59
C THR A 287 -15.91 -16.61 6.75
N GLY A 288 -15.90 -16.40 5.42
CA GLY A 288 -14.86 -16.91 4.52
C GLY A 288 -13.51 -16.23 4.75
N SER A 289 -13.49 -14.90 4.89
CA SER A 289 -12.26 -14.16 5.19
C SER A 289 -11.69 -14.53 6.57
N LEU A 290 -12.56 -14.65 7.58
CA LEU A 290 -12.16 -15.11 8.92
C LEU A 290 -11.62 -16.55 8.88
N GLY A 291 -12.22 -17.44 8.08
CA GLY A 291 -11.70 -18.78 7.88
C GLY A 291 -10.28 -18.78 7.31
N ARG A 292 -10.00 -17.91 6.33
CA ARG A 292 -8.64 -17.71 5.80
C ARG A 292 -7.69 -17.13 6.85
N PHE A 293 -8.12 -16.15 7.64
CA PHE A 293 -7.28 -15.58 8.70
C PHE A 293 -6.96 -16.63 9.77
N MET A 294 -7.91 -17.48 10.15
CA MET A 294 -7.66 -18.61 11.03
C MET A 294 -6.71 -19.64 10.43
N GLU A 295 -6.71 -19.83 9.10
CA GLU A 295 -5.77 -20.72 8.41
C GLU A 295 -4.35 -20.14 8.38
N ILE A 296 -4.22 -18.82 8.21
CA ILE A 296 -2.96 -18.08 8.32
C ILE A 296 -2.38 -18.24 9.72
N GLU A 297 -3.17 -17.97 10.76
CA GLU A 297 -2.73 -17.98 12.18
C GLU A 297 -2.80 -19.37 12.84
N ALA A 298 -3.01 -20.44 12.08
CA ALA A 298 -3.24 -21.76 12.64
C ALA A 298 -1.99 -22.28 13.38
N PRO A 299 -2.13 -22.83 14.61
CA PRO A 299 -0.99 -23.40 15.32
C PRO A 299 -0.48 -24.67 14.64
N VAL A 300 0.82 -24.92 14.73
CA VAL A 300 1.52 -26.09 14.12
C VAL A 300 0.84 -27.45 14.39
N ASP A 301 0.23 -27.64 15.56
CA ASP A 301 -0.38 -28.91 15.95
C ASP A 301 -1.82 -29.15 15.43
N ALA A 302 -2.46 -28.15 14.80
CA ALA A 302 -3.84 -28.27 14.32
C ALA A 302 -4.02 -29.34 13.22
N GLU A 303 -2.99 -29.61 12.41
CA GLU A 303 -3.04 -30.57 11.28
C GLU A 303 -2.63 -32.01 11.62
N ARG A 304 -2.17 -32.31 12.84
CA ARG A 304 -1.80 -33.69 13.22
C ARG A 304 -3.00 -34.66 13.31
N SER A 305 -4.22 -34.19 13.06
CA SER A 305 -5.48 -34.93 13.19
C SER A 305 -6.14 -35.35 11.85
N GLY A 306 -5.51 -35.13 10.69
CA GLY A 306 -6.07 -35.50 9.37
C GLY A 306 -5.30 -36.62 8.65
N THR A 307 -5.94 -37.77 8.41
CA THR A 307 -5.37 -38.88 7.64
C THR A 307 -5.58 -38.74 6.12
N GLY A 308 -4.48 -38.73 5.35
CA GLY A 308 -4.42 -39.00 3.89
C GLY A 308 -4.33 -37.71 3.06
N ASP A 309 -3.32 -37.44 2.23
CA ASP A 309 -2.69 -38.25 1.19
C ASP A 309 -1.29 -37.64 0.89
N ARG A 310 -0.20 -38.40 1.13
CA ARG A 310 1.19 -37.90 1.17
C ARG A 310 1.92 -38.03 -0.16
N ASN A 311 1.27 -37.70 -1.27
CA ASN A 311 1.87 -37.81 -2.60
C ASN A 311 1.73 -36.52 -3.43
N THR A 312 2.34 -35.44 -2.92
CA THR A 312 2.78 -34.30 -3.73
C THR A 312 4.14 -33.86 -3.22
N LEU A 313 5.19 -34.29 -3.93
CA LEU A 313 6.53 -33.71 -3.85
C LEU A 313 6.44 -32.23 -4.28
N ALA A 314 6.29 -31.30 -3.34
CA ALA A 314 6.70 -29.87 -3.38
C ALA A 314 5.81 -28.91 -2.53
N SER A 315 5.52 -29.21 -1.26
CA SER A 315 5.26 -28.14 -0.27
C SER A 315 6.19 -28.34 0.89
N GLN A 316 6.94 -27.30 1.21
CA GLN A 316 8.19 -27.44 1.95
C GLN A 316 8.04 -26.89 3.40
N TYR A 317 6.98 -26.14 3.70
CA TYR A 317 6.44 -25.85 5.04
C TYR A 317 4.93 -26.15 5.07
N ASP A 318 4.41 -26.58 6.21
CA ASP A 318 2.98 -26.95 6.40
C ASP A 318 2.17 -25.84 7.08
N SER A 319 2.81 -24.99 7.89
CA SER A 319 2.23 -23.78 8.51
C SER A 319 3.26 -22.65 8.62
N ILE A 320 2.84 -21.42 8.93
CA ILE A 320 3.74 -20.30 9.26
C ILE A 320 4.64 -20.67 10.46
N GLY A 321 4.10 -21.38 11.44
CA GLY A 321 4.82 -21.82 12.63
C GLY A 321 5.96 -22.77 12.29
N SER A 322 5.80 -23.64 11.29
CA SER A 322 6.90 -24.49 10.85
C SER A 322 8.08 -23.69 10.25
N LEU A 323 7.82 -22.54 9.62
CA LEU A 323 8.88 -21.61 9.19
C LEU A 323 9.56 -20.96 10.41
N TYR A 324 8.78 -20.51 11.39
CA TYR A 324 9.33 -19.89 12.59
C TYR A 324 10.09 -20.87 13.49
N GLU A 325 9.66 -22.13 13.59
CA GLU A 325 10.41 -23.22 14.24
C GLU A 325 11.78 -23.41 13.58
N ASP A 326 11.82 -23.44 12.25
CA ASP A 326 13.06 -23.53 11.49
C ASP A 326 13.96 -22.31 11.68
N LEU A 327 13.38 -21.11 11.76
CA LEU A 327 14.12 -19.90 12.07
C LEU A 327 14.68 -19.96 13.50
N VAL A 328 13.89 -20.42 14.49
CA VAL A 328 14.35 -20.65 15.87
C VAL A 328 15.52 -21.63 15.91
N LEU A 329 15.44 -22.75 15.18
CA LEU A 329 16.55 -23.71 15.06
C LEU A 329 17.78 -23.09 14.40
N SER A 330 17.58 -22.28 13.36
CA SER A 330 18.65 -21.52 12.70
C SER A 330 19.36 -20.61 13.70
N ILE A 331 18.61 -19.82 14.47
CA ILE A 331 19.14 -18.88 15.45
C ILE A 331 19.88 -19.60 16.58
N ARG A 332 19.38 -20.74 17.08
CA ARG A 332 20.05 -21.59 18.08
C ARG A 332 21.42 -22.10 17.61
N GLY A 333 21.58 -22.28 16.30
CA GLY A 333 22.85 -22.68 15.69
C GLY A 333 23.89 -21.56 15.56
N LEU A 334 23.50 -20.30 15.77
CA LEU A 334 24.40 -19.15 15.67
C LEU A 334 25.13 -18.89 16.99
N SER A 335 26.30 -18.28 16.91
CA SER A 335 27.03 -17.71 18.05
C SER A 335 26.79 -16.21 18.14
N ASP A 336 26.91 -15.63 19.34
CA ASP A 336 26.70 -14.19 19.55
C ASP A 336 27.63 -13.30 18.70
N GLN A 337 28.80 -13.81 18.27
CA GLN A 337 29.73 -13.09 17.38
C GLN A 337 29.17 -12.82 15.98
N GLN A 338 28.09 -13.50 15.59
CA GLN A 338 27.45 -13.33 14.30
C GLN A 338 26.47 -12.15 14.28
N PHE A 339 25.97 -11.74 15.45
CA PHE A 339 25.16 -10.55 15.62
C PHE A 339 26.02 -9.29 15.51
N THR A 340 25.45 -8.27 14.90
CA THR A 340 26.06 -6.96 14.71
C THR A 340 25.67 -6.06 15.87
N ASN A 341 26.62 -5.26 16.35
CA ASN A 341 26.35 -4.28 17.39
C ASN A 341 25.79 -2.99 16.75
N ASN A 342 24.56 -3.06 16.21
CA ASN A 342 23.91 -1.99 15.47
C ASN A 342 22.58 -1.55 16.09
N MET A 343 22.48 -1.61 17.42
CA MET A 343 21.29 -1.23 18.18
C MET A 343 20.73 0.16 17.81
N ASP A 344 21.61 1.12 17.49
CA ASP A 344 21.19 2.48 17.09
C ASP A 344 20.42 2.52 15.75
N ASN A 345 20.52 1.47 14.94
CA ASN A 345 19.83 1.30 13.66
C ASN A 345 18.61 0.36 13.78
N GLN A 346 18.22 -0.05 14.99
CA GLN A 346 17.07 -0.93 15.23
C GLN A 346 15.91 -0.13 15.83
N PHE A 347 14.67 -0.57 15.65
CA PHE A 347 13.52 0.01 16.34
C PHE A 347 13.56 -0.34 17.83
N LEU A 348 13.26 0.64 18.68
CA LEU A 348 13.30 0.49 20.13
C LEU A 348 11.94 0.77 20.76
N GLY A 349 11.71 0.21 21.96
CA GLY A 349 10.47 0.38 22.72
C GLY A 349 10.06 1.82 23.02
N GLN A 350 11.04 2.70 23.17
CA GLN A 350 10.84 4.14 23.35
C GLN A 350 10.27 4.82 22.09
N ASP A 351 10.48 4.22 20.91
CA ASP A 351 9.98 4.72 19.64
C ASP A 351 8.55 4.21 19.42
N PHE A 352 8.33 2.91 19.66
CA PHE A 352 7.03 2.24 19.49
C PHE A 352 6.87 1.04 20.45
N PHE A 353 5.64 0.66 20.78
CA PHE A 353 5.27 -0.59 21.48
C PHE A 353 5.85 -0.83 22.89
N GLY A 354 6.60 0.13 23.47
CA GLY A 354 7.13 0.00 24.83
C GLY A 354 8.03 -1.23 24.97
N ASP A 355 7.97 -1.90 26.13
CA ASP A 355 8.87 -3.02 26.46
C ASP A 355 8.74 -4.26 25.55
N GLN A 356 7.71 -4.30 24.70
CA GLN A 356 7.51 -5.38 23.72
C GLN A 356 8.46 -5.28 22.52
N LEU A 357 8.89 -4.07 22.16
CA LEU A 357 9.87 -3.84 21.09
C LEU A 357 11.23 -3.54 21.69
N PHE A 358 12.24 -4.31 21.30
CA PHE A 358 13.59 -4.19 21.85
C PHE A 358 14.63 -4.51 20.79
N ALA A 359 15.86 -4.00 21.02
CA ALA A 359 17.00 -4.32 20.17
C ALA A 359 17.42 -5.78 20.35
N ILE A 360 17.79 -6.40 19.24
CA ILE A 360 18.35 -7.74 19.17
C ILE A 360 19.86 -7.59 19.02
N THR A 361 20.60 -8.06 20.03
CA THR A 361 22.06 -7.91 20.12
C THR A 361 22.80 -9.24 20.24
N ASP A 362 22.06 -10.32 20.52
CA ASP A 362 22.59 -11.66 20.78
C ASP A 362 21.56 -12.74 20.47
N GLN A 363 21.95 -14.01 20.61
CA GLN A 363 21.05 -15.13 20.38
C GLN A 363 19.85 -15.12 21.33
N ALA A 364 20.03 -14.72 22.59
CA ALA A 364 18.97 -14.77 23.60
C ALA A 364 17.85 -13.76 23.29
N SER A 365 18.20 -12.52 22.96
CA SER A 365 17.26 -11.48 22.51
C SER A 365 16.60 -11.85 21.18
N ALA A 366 17.32 -12.48 20.24
CA ALA A 366 16.73 -12.97 19.00
C ALA A 366 15.66 -14.05 19.25
N LEU A 367 15.94 -15.02 20.13
CA LEU A 367 14.97 -16.06 20.49
C LEU A 367 13.78 -15.51 21.26
N LYS A 368 13.99 -14.49 22.11
CA LYS A 368 12.89 -13.78 22.78
C LYS A 368 11.96 -13.13 21.76
N ALA A 369 12.51 -12.44 20.76
CA ALA A 369 11.73 -11.76 19.72
C ALA A 369 10.88 -12.75 18.92
N LEU A 370 11.47 -13.88 18.49
CA LEU A 370 10.74 -14.94 17.80
C LEU A 370 9.67 -15.58 18.69
N GLY A 371 9.95 -15.76 19.98
CA GLY A 371 8.96 -16.23 20.96
C GLY A 371 7.73 -15.32 20.99
N THR A 372 7.93 -14.00 21.04
CA THR A 372 6.82 -13.02 21.00
C THR A 372 5.99 -13.12 19.73
N VAL A 373 6.61 -13.23 18.55
CA VAL A 373 5.89 -13.36 17.27
C VAL A 373 5.01 -14.62 17.26
N ILE A 374 5.58 -15.77 17.65
CA ILE A 374 4.87 -17.05 17.67
C ILE A 374 3.73 -17.05 18.70
N GLU A 375 3.99 -16.57 19.92
CA GLU A 375 3.01 -16.56 21.03
C GLU A 375 1.80 -15.65 20.74
N GLN A 376 2.01 -14.55 20.02
CA GLN A 376 0.95 -13.58 19.70
C GLN A 376 0.14 -13.99 18.45
N GLY A 377 0.82 -14.46 17.40
CA GLY A 377 0.16 -14.95 16.19
C GLY A 377 -0.64 -16.24 16.44
N GLU A 378 0.08 -17.36 16.53
CA GLU A 378 -0.52 -18.70 16.66
C GLU A 378 -1.01 -18.99 18.08
N GLY A 379 -0.29 -18.49 19.08
CA GLY A 379 -0.46 -18.90 20.48
C GLY A 379 -0.04 -20.35 20.73
N ASP A 380 -0.14 -20.77 22.00
CA ASP A 380 -0.31 -22.19 22.31
C ASP A 380 -1.81 -22.45 22.58
N LEU A 381 -2.24 -23.72 22.70
CA LEU A 381 -3.64 -24.07 22.99
C LEU A 381 -4.19 -23.46 24.31
N SER A 382 -3.40 -22.70 25.06
CA SER A 382 -3.75 -22.02 26.31
C SER A 382 -3.68 -20.49 26.26
N THR A 383 -3.24 -19.86 25.16
CA THR A 383 -3.18 -18.40 25.03
C THR A 383 -4.55 -17.82 24.67
N GLU A 384 -5.32 -17.35 25.67
CA GLU A 384 -6.69 -16.82 25.47
C GLU A 384 -6.80 -15.60 24.54
N ASP A 385 -5.68 -14.96 24.17
CA ASP A 385 -5.63 -13.70 23.39
C ASP A 385 -4.75 -13.78 22.11
N SER A 386 -4.44 -14.98 21.58
CA SER A 386 -3.74 -15.10 20.28
C SER A 386 -4.59 -14.65 19.10
N HIS A 387 -3.98 -14.35 17.96
CA HIS A 387 -4.71 -13.96 16.74
C HIS A 387 -5.71 -15.03 16.32
N TYR A 388 -5.30 -16.30 16.32
CA TYR A 388 -6.18 -17.43 16.03
C TYR A 388 -7.43 -17.45 16.91
N GLU A 389 -7.26 -17.29 18.23
CA GLU A 389 -8.38 -17.31 19.18
C GLU A 389 -9.31 -16.10 19.00
N ILE A 390 -8.76 -14.91 18.72
CA ILE A 390 -9.57 -13.72 18.43
C ILE A 390 -10.39 -13.94 17.15
N PHE A 391 -9.78 -14.45 16.07
CA PHE A 391 -10.49 -14.75 14.83
C PHE A 391 -11.55 -15.85 15.02
N SER A 392 -11.26 -16.89 15.80
CA SER A 392 -12.21 -17.95 16.16
C SER A 392 -13.43 -17.41 16.94
N LYS A 393 -13.19 -16.50 17.90
CA LYS A 393 -14.26 -15.79 18.63
C LYS A 393 -15.11 -14.90 17.72
N LEU A 394 -14.49 -14.26 16.72
CA LEU A 394 -15.23 -13.49 15.71
C LEU A 394 -16.02 -14.41 14.77
N TYR A 395 -15.46 -15.54 14.36
CA TYR A 395 -16.11 -16.52 13.49
C TYR A 395 -17.40 -17.09 14.10
N SER A 396 -17.38 -17.34 15.41
CA SER A 396 -18.54 -17.81 16.19
C SER A 396 -19.37 -16.68 16.83
N GLY A 397 -18.97 -15.44 16.61
CA GLY A 397 -19.43 -14.25 17.33
C GLY A 397 -20.69 -13.58 16.76
N PRO A 398 -21.04 -12.38 17.27
CA PRO A 398 -22.19 -11.61 16.81
C PRO A 398 -21.97 -11.07 15.39
N THR A 399 -23.07 -10.83 14.67
CA THR A 399 -23.03 -10.25 13.32
C THR A 399 -22.56 -8.79 13.33
N TRP A 400 -21.87 -8.40 12.27
CA TRP A 400 -21.42 -7.03 12.00
C TRP A 400 -21.92 -6.55 10.63
N ASP A 401 -22.01 -5.23 10.47
CA ASP A 401 -22.36 -4.61 9.18
C ASP A 401 -21.10 -4.17 8.44
N VAL A 402 -20.96 -4.59 7.18
CA VAL A 402 -19.86 -4.19 6.29
C VAL A 402 -20.32 -3.30 5.13
N TYR A 403 -19.41 -2.52 4.57
CA TYR A 403 -19.52 -1.94 3.24
C TYR A 403 -19.42 -3.05 2.19
N ASN A 404 -20.17 -2.91 1.09
CA ASN A 404 -20.07 -3.80 -0.06
C ASN A 404 -18.85 -3.39 -0.90
N VAL A 405 -17.66 -3.82 -0.48
CA VAL A 405 -16.38 -3.50 -1.15
C VAL A 405 -15.97 -4.62 -2.12
N PRO A 406 -15.24 -4.31 -3.22
CA PRO A 406 -14.75 -5.30 -4.17
C PRO A 406 -13.80 -6.31 -3.53
N THR A 407 -13.53 -7.41 -4.22
CA THR A 407 -12.45 -8.34 -3.84
C THR A 407 -11.23 -8.04 -4.70
N ASP A 408 -10.05 -8.02 -4.08
CA ASP A 408 -8.75 -7.75 -4.71
C ASP A 408 -8.72 -6.52 -5.64
N PRO A 409 -9.26 -5.35 -5.21
CA PRO A 409 -9.28 -4.20 -6.10
C PRO A 409 -7.87 -3.76 -6.48
N LYS A 410 -7.76 -3.28 -7.71
CA LYS A 410 -6.60 -2.57 -8.22
C LYS A 410 -6.96 -1.13 -8.47
N THR A 411 -5.97 -0.27 -8.31
CA THR A 411 -6.15 1.17 -8.55
C THR A 411 -6.54 1.41 -10.01
N VAL A 412 -6.05 0.57 -10.94
CA VAL A 412 -6.47 0.56 -12.35
C VAL A 412 -7.96 0.24 -12.54
N ASP A 413 -8.59 -0.53 -11.65
CA ASP A 413 -10.01 -0.89 -11.75
C ASP A 413 -10.91 0.35 -11.51
N TYR A 414 -10.37 1.37 -10.85
CA TYR A 414 -11.07 2.63 -10.59
C TYR A 414 -10.89 3.67 -11.70
N GLY A 415 -10.07 3.41 -12.74
CA GLY A 415 -9.91 4.31 -13.89
C GLY A 415 -10.42 3.68 -15.19
N ASP A 416 -10.82 4.49 -16.18
CA ASP A 416 -10.97 3.97 -17.56
C ASP A 416 -9.57 3.65 -18.13
N ASP A 417 -9.44 2.63 -18.99
CA ASP A 417 -8.16 2.16 -19.58
C ASP A 417 -7.32 3.30 -20.22
N ASP A 418 -7.98 4.30 -20.81
CA ASP A 418 -7.32 5.50 -21.36
C ASP A 418 -6.92 6.53 -20.28
N GLN A 419 -7.61 6.59 -19.14
CA GLN A 419 -7.36 7.58 -18.08
C GLN A 419 -6.09 7.27 -17.28
N TYR A 420 -5.79 6.00 -17.03
CA TYR A 420 -4.62 5.61 -16.23
C TYR A 420 -3.29 5.96 -16.91
N LEU A 421 -3.26 5.91 -18.24
CA LEU A 421 -2.09 6.35 -19.03
C LEU A 421 -1.93 7.89 -19.06
N TYR A 422 -3.02 8.62 -18.83
CA TYR A 422 -3.07 10.09 -18.88
C TYR A 422 -2.79 10.77 -17.54
N ILE A 423 -3.10 10.14 -16.40
CA ILE A 423 -2.79 10.66 -15.05
C ILE A 423 -1.29 10.97 -14.90
N HIS A 424 -0.42 10.18 -15.52
CA HIS A 424 1.03 10.37 -15.42
C HIS A 424 1.66 11.20 -16.56
N LYS A 425 0.90 11.77 -17.50
CA LYS A 425 1.49 12.40 -18.72
C LYS A 425 1.21 13.88 -18.99
N VAL A 426 0.22 14.58 -18.41
CA VAL A 426 -0.01 15.99 -18.81
C VAL A 426 -0.65 16.86 -17.73
N ASN A 427 -0.15 18.09 -17.56
CA ASN A 427 -0.80 19.21 -16.87
C ASN A 427 -2.28 19.36 -17.30
N SER A 428 -3.15 19.39 -16.30
CA SER A 428 -4.61 19.43 -16.36
C SER A 428 -5.15 20.60 -17.20
N PHE A 429 -5.82 20.29 -18.33
CA PHE A 429 -6.80 21.20 -18.94
C PHE A 429 -7.87 20.48 -19.79
N LEU A 430 -7.61 19.26 -20.28
CA LEU A 430 -8.49 18.57 -21.24
C LEU A 430 -9.39 17.47 -20.64
N LEU A 431 -9.18 17.08 -19.38
CA LEU A 431 -9.95 16.02 -18.70
C LEU A 431 -11.37 16.45 -18.28
N LEU A 432 -11.66 17.75 -18.30
CA LEU A 432 -12.94 18.33 -17.88
C LEU A 432 -14.11 18.08 -18.85
N LEU A 433 -13.87 17.50 -20.05
CA LEU A 433 -14.93 17.46 -21.05
C LEU A 433 -15.69 16.14 -21.21
N PHE A 434 -15.14 14.95 -20.91
CA PHE A 434 -15.91 13.70 -21.09
C PHE A 434 -15.43 12.53 -20.20
N SER A 435 -16.39 11.80 -19.62
CA SER A 435 -16.32 10.63 -18.71
C SER A 435 -16.45 10.92 -17.20
N GLN A 436 -16.96 9.93 -16.48
CA GLN A 436 -17.75 9.95 -15.25
C GLN A 436 -17.01 10.50 -14.02
N LEU A 437 -17.54 11.58 -13.43
CA LEU A 437 -16.99 12.26 -12.24
C LEU A 437 -16.80 11.35 -11.00
N LEU A 438 -17.52 10.23 -10.92
CA LEU A 438 -17.49 9.30 -9.78
C LEU A 438 -16.30 8.33 -9.81
N THR A 439 -15.97 7.80 -11.00
CA THR A 439 -14.90 6.81 -11.22
C THR A 439 -13.52 7.47 -11.02
N TYR A 440 -13.36 8.67 -11.58
CA TYR A 440 -12.12 9.46 -11.44
C TYR A 440 -11.73 9.78 -9.99
N ASN A 441 -12.72 10.06 -9.12
CA ASN A 441 -12.46 10.33 -7.70
C ASN A 441 -11.93 9.09 -6.96
N CYS A 442 -12.49 7.91 -7.21
CA CYS A 442 -12.02 6.66 -6.59
C CYS A 442 -10.58 6.32 -6.98
N ALA A 443 -10.22 6.53 -8.25
CA ALA A 443 -8.84 6.33 -8.73
C ALA A 443 -7.85 7.25 -8.00
N GLN A 444 -8.15 8.54 -7.91
CA GLN A 444 -7.28 9.53 -7.25
C GLN A 444 -7.11 9.25 -5.75
N LEU A 445 -8.19 8.88 -5.06
CA LEU A 445 -8.11 8.45 -3.67
C LEU A 445 -7.26 7.20 -3.49
N SER A 446 -7.41 6.21 -4.38
CA SER A 446 -6.63 4.97 -4.32
C SER A 446 -5.15 5.21 -4.63
N LEU A 447 -4.82 6.06 -5.60
CA LEU A 447 -3.44 6.49 -5.88
C LEU A 447 -2.81 7.21 -4.69
N SER A 448 -3.57 8.10 -4.04
CA SER A 448 -3.13 8.78 -2.81
C SER A 448 -2.80 7.78 -1.69
N ILE A 449 -3.61 6.73 -1.53
CA ILE A 449 -3.38 5.68 -0.53
C ILE A 449 -2.15 4.83 -0.90
N ASP A 450 -2.02 4.41 -2.15
CA ASP A 450 -0.89 3.60 -2.63
C ASP A 450 0.44 4.37 -2.47
N ALA A 451 0.47 5.66 -2.84
CA ALA A 451 1.62 6.53 -2.65
C ALA A 451 1.95 6.71 -1.16
N ALA A 452 0.96 6.93 -0.30
CA ALA A 452 1.15 7.07 1.14
C ALA A 452 1.66 5.77 1.79
N TYR A 453 1.11 4.63 1.37
CA TYR A 453 1.52 3.31 1.82
C TYR A 453 2.97 3.01 1.41
N CYS A 454 3.33 3.24 0.16
CA CYS A 454 4.70 3.11 -0.32
C CYS A 454 5.67 4.04 0.42
N TYR A 455 5.24 5.28 0.69
CA TYR A 455 6.06 6.23 1.43
C TYR A 455 6.26 5.83 2.90
N LEU A 456 5.24 5.22 3.52
CA LEU A 456 5.35 4.62 4.85
C LEU A 456 6.39 3.49 4.85
N LEU A 457 6.30 2.55 3.91
CA LEU A 457 7.25 1.44 3.81
C LEU A 457 8.68 1.92 3.57
N GLN A 458 8.87 2.89 2.68
CA GLN A 458 10.18 3.51 2.45
C GLN A 458 10.71 4.19 3.72
N THR A 459 9.84 4.90 4.44
CA THR A 459 10.22 5.58 5.70
C THR A 459 10.65 4.57 6.76
N ILE A 460 9.93 3.46 6.93
CA ILE A 460 10.30 2.38 7.87
C ILE A 460 11.63 1.75 7.47
N GLN A 461 11.84 1.46 6.18
CA GLN A 461 13.12 0.93 5.67
C GLN A 461 14.29 1.86 6.02
N LEU A 462 14.15 3.16 5.79
CA LEU A 462 15.22 4.14 6.05
C LEU A 462 15.61 4.26 7.53
N VAL A 463 14.71 3.91 8.46
CA VAL A 463 15.05 3.86 9.90
C VAL A 463 16.15 2.83 10.18
N TYR A 464 16.17 1.72 9.43
CA TYR A 464 17.21 0.69 9.56
C TYR A 464 18.54 1.08 8.90
N GLU A 465 18.52 2.06 8.00
CA GLU A 465 19.67 2.46 7.18
C GLU A 465 20.42 3.67 7.76
N THR A 466 19.76 4.48 8.59
CA THR A 466 20.35 5.69 9.18
C THR A 466 20.81 5.49 10.63
N ASN A 467 21.98 6.04 10.95
CA ASN A 467 22.48 6.21 12.32
C ASN A 467 22.47 7.69 12.76
N ASP A 468 21.98 8.60 11.91
CA ASP A 468 21.84 10.00 12.26
C ASP A 468 20.58 10.20 13.10
N VAL A 469 20.78 10.67 14.34
CA VAL A 469 19.70 10.82 15.33
C VAL A 469 18.62 11.79 14.84
N SER A 470 18.99 12.86 14.13
CA SER A 470 18.03 13.88 13.68
C SER A 470 17.15 13.32 12.55
N ASN A 471 17.77 12.69 11.56
CA ASN A 471 17.06 12.01 10.47
C ASN A 471 16.17 10.90 11.01
N ARG A 472 16.66 10.10 11.96
CA ARG A 472 15.89 9.05 12.61
C ARG A 472 14.63 9.60 13.27
N LEU A 473 14.73 10.67 14.06
CA LEU A 473 13.55 11.29 14.71
C LEU A 473 12.51 11.78 13.69
N ILE A 474 12.97 12.34 12.56
CA ILE A 474 12.09 12.76 11.46
C ILE A 474 11.35 11.55 10.88
N LEU A 475 12.07 10.45 10.58
CA LEU A 475 11.48 9.23 10.05
C LEU A 475 10.43 8.62 11.01
N LEU A 476 10.73 8.54 12.30
CA LEU A 476 9.81 8.03 13.32
C LEU A 476 8.53 8.88 13.39
N ARG A 477 8.66 10.21 13.35
CA ARG A 477 7.50 11.12 13.30
C ARG A 477 6.70 10.94 12.01
N ASN A 478 7.38 10.80 10.86
CA ASN A 478 6.73 10.55 9.57
C ASN A 478 5.91 9.25 9.60
N ILE A 479 6.45 8.17 10.17
CA ILE A 479 5.74 6.88 10.31
C ILE A 479 4.41 7.08 11.04
N HIS A 480 4.45 7.71 12.22
CA HIS A 480 3.24 7.95 13.02
C HIS A 480 2.25 8.87 12.30
N GLY A 481 2.76 9.89 11.62
CA GLY A 481 1.97 10.85 10.84
C GLY A 481 1.28 10.22 9.63
N LEU A 482 2.00 9.40 8.86
CA LEU A 482 1.46 8.70 7.70
C LEU A 482 0.35 7.73 8.08
N MET A 483 0.56 6.91 9.12
CA MET A 483 -0.46 5.95 9.56
C MET A 483 -1.74 6.64 10.05
N SER A 484 -1.61 7.67 10.91
CA SER A 484 -2.75 8.24 11.63
C SER A 484 -3.44 9.40 10.90
N ASN A 485 -2.66 10.24 10.20
CA ASN A 485 -3.17 11.50 9.62
C ASN A 485 -3.30 11.46 8.09
N VAL A 486 -2.83 10.39 7.44
CA VAL A 486 -2.89 10.25 5.97
C VAL A 486 -3.59 8.95 5.56
N ILE A 487 -2.99 7.78 5.80
CA ILE A 487 -3.50 6.50 5.31
C ILE A 487 -4.86 6.15 5.91
N MET A 488 -5.01 6.24 7.24
CA MET A 488 -6.29 5.95 7.90
C MET A 488 -7.43 6.86 7.41
N PRO A 489 -7.31 8.20 7.42
CA PRO A 489 -8.39 9.05 6.94
C PRO A 489 -8.70 8.84 5.45
N LEU A 490 -7.71 8.65 4.58
CA LEU A 490 -7.96 8.33 3.16
C LEU A 490 -8.67 6.98 2.99
N SER A 491 -8.28 5.97 3.77
CA SER A 491 -8.88 4.63 3.72
C SER A 491 -10.33 4.62 4.22
N GLU A 492 -10.63 5.38 5.29
CA GLU A 492 -12.01 5.57 5.75
C GLU A 492 -12.85 6.31 4.72
N LEU A 493 -12.25 7.24 3.98
CA LEU A 493 -12.93 8.02 2.95
C LEU A 493 -13.25 7.17 1.71
N ILE A 494 -12.30 6.37 1.21
CA ILE A 494 -12.49 5.60 -0.02
C ILE A 494 -13.58 4.52 0.12
N VAL A 495 -13.72 3.88 1.29
CA VAL A 495 -14.77 2.86 1.54
C VAL A 495 -16.19 3.42 1.60
N GLN A 496 -16.34 4.75 1.52
CA GLN A 496 -17.62 5.44 1.46
C GLN A 496 -17.94 5.95 0.04
N GLN A 497 -16.96 5.88 -0.87
CA GLN A 497 -17.13 6.27 -2.27
C GLN A 497 -17.96 5.21 -2.97
N SER A 498 -18.90 5.64 -3.82
CA SER A 498 -19.74 4.71 -4.58
C SER A 498 -18.98 4.21 -5.80
N TYR A 499 -18.96 2.89 -5.99
CA TYR A 499 -18.30 2.23 -7.11
C TYR A 499 -19.09 0.97 -7.49
N GLY A 500 -19.53 0.88 -8.75
CA GLY A 500 -20.46 -0.17 -9.19
C GLY A 500 -21.72 -0.23 -8.31
N ASP A 501 -22.10 -1.44 -7.90
CA ASP A 501 -23.23 -1.70 -6.98
C ASP A 501 -22.84 -1.60 -5.49
N GLY A 502 -21.64 -1.08 -5.20
CA GLY A 502 -21.08 -1.04 -3.86
C GLY A 502 -20.23 0.19 -3.59
N CYS A 503 -19.14 -0.02 -2.87
CA CYS A 503 -18.18 0.98 -2.47
C CYS A 503 -16.79 0.68 -3.02
N ALA A 504 -15.96 1.71 -3.25
CA ALA A 504 -14.54 1.51 -3.51
C ALA A 504 -13.82 1.09 -2.22
N ALA A 505 -12.53 0.76 -2.31
CA ALA A 505 -11.71 0.35 -1.16
C ALA A 505 -10.21 0.55 -1.43
N PRO A 506 -9.37 0.62 -0.38
CA PRO A 506 -7.92 0.73 -0.53
C PRO A 506 -7.32 -0.47 -1.27
N CYS A 507 -6.38 -0.24 -2.18
CA CYS A 507 -5.75 -1.33 -2.93
C CYS A 507 -4.40 -1.78 -2.35
N PHE A 508 -3.68 -0.88 -1.67
CA PHE A 508 -2.34 -1.11 -1.12
C PHE A 508 -1.34 -1.60 -2.19
N ASN A 509 -1.47 -1.11 -3.42
CA ASN A 509 -0.55 -1.49 -4.49
C ASN A 509 0.80 -0.78 -4.32
N TYR A 510 1.81 -1.31 -5.02
CA TYR A 510 3.04 -0.59 -5.25
C TYR A 510 2.78 0.72 -6.03
N TYR A 511 3.58 1.74 -5.75
CA TYR A 511 3.55 3.03 -6.44
C TYR A 511 5.00 3.48 -6.75
N PRO A 512 5.32 3.98 -7.96
CA PRO A 512 4.39 4.31 -9.06
C PRO A 512 4.07 3.10 -9.95
N MET A 513 2.85 3.06 -10.47
CA MET A 513 2.40 2.06 -11.45
C MET A 513 2.09 2.73 -12.79
N PHE A 514 2.59 2.16 -13.88
CA PHE A 514 2.23 2.55 -15.25
C PHE A 514 1.30 1.49 -15.83
N GLY A 515 -0.01 1.65 -15.61
CA GLY A 515 -0.97 0.58 -15.84
C GLY A 515 -0.73 -0.59 -14.89
N LEU A 516 -0.51 -1.79 -15.41
CA LEU A 516 -0.18 -2.99 -14.62
C LEU A 516 1.34 -3.21 -14.40
N VAL A 517 2.17 -2.29 -14.90
CA VAL A 517 3.63 -2.41 -14.84
C VAL A 517 4.19 -1.53 -13.73
N ALA A 518 4.96 -2.14 -12.83
CA ALA A 518 5.65 -1.40 -11.77
C ALA A 518 6.73 -0.47 -12.34
N GLY A 519 6.69 0.80 -11.94
CA GLY A 519 7.76 1.76 -12.21
C GLY A 519 8.98 1.55 -11.30
N THR A 520 10.07 2.24 -11.60
CA THR A 520 11.27 2.21 -10.73
C THR A 520 10.97 2.83 -9.36
N PRO A 521 11.50 2.28 -8.26
CA PRO A 521 11.35 2.87 -6.93
C PRO A 521 11.77 4.34 -6.90
N LEU A 522 10.90 5.20 -6.37
CA LEU A 522 11.14 6.63 -6.25
C LEU A 522 12.00 6.93 -5.02
N VAL A 523 12.88 7.93 -5.12
CA VAL A 523 13.57 8.50 -3.95
C VAL A 523 12.58 9.26 -3.05
N PRO A 524 12.86 9.44 -1.74
CA PRO A 524 11.89 9.97 -0.79
C PRO A 524 11.27 11.32 -1.16
N ILE A 525 12.09 12.27 -1.61
CA ILE A 525 11.61 13.59 -2.05
C ILE A 525 10.63 13.51 -3.24
N LYS A 526 10.83 12.55 -4.16
CA LYS A 526 9.93 12.37 -5.30
C LYS A 526 8.64 11.69 -4.87
N LEU A 527 8.73 10.66 -4.02
CA LEU A 527 7.55 9.94 -3.53
C LEU A 527 6.65 10.85 -2.66
N HIS A 528 7.25 11.70 -1.83
CA HIS A 528 6.54 12.75 -1.07
C HIS A 528 5.84 13.76 -2.00
N GLY A 529 6.54 14.23 -3.05
CA GLY A 529 5.95 15.11 -4.07
C GLY A 529 4.76 14.45 -4.77
N CYS A 530 4.92 13.21 -5.24
CA CYS A 530 3.84 12.45 -5.84
C CYS A 530 2.64 12.29 -4.90
N LEU A 531 2.86 11.91 -3.62
CA LEU A 531 1.76 11.83 -2.65
C LEU A 531 0.99 13.16 -2.55
N THR A 532 1.70 14.28 -2.54
CA THR A 532 1.07 15.62 -2.49
C THR A 532 0.25 15.90 -3.75
N ASP A 533 0.77 15.52 -4.92
CA ASP A 533 0.10 15.69 -6.22
C ASP A 533 -1.15 14.81 -6.34
N GLU A 534 -1.09 13.54 -5.92
CA GLU A 534 -2.25 12.63 -5.93
C GLU A 534 -3.37 13.13 -5.00
N ILE A 535 -3.02 13.65 -3.81
CA ILE A 535 -4.02 14.26 -2.91
C ILE A 535 -4.61 15.52 -3.55
N ALA A 536 -3.81 16.33 -4.24
CA ALA A 536 -4.32 17.49 -4.97
C ALA A 536 -5.30 17.07 -6.08
N GLY A 537 -4.98 15.99 -6.81
CA GLY A 537 -5.90 15.38 -7.78
C GLY A 537 -7.21 14.92 -7.15
N ALA A 538 -7.16 14.31 -5.96
CA ALA A 538 -8.35 13.93 -5.21
C ALA A 538 -9.18 15.15 -4.75
N ILE A 539 -8.55 16.26 -4.36
CA ILE A 539 -9.23 17.52 -4.04
C ILE A 539 -9.97 18.06 -5.27
N GLU A 540 -9.31 18.07 -6.43
CA GLU A 540 -9.92 18.52 -7.70
C GLU A 540 -11.13 17.66 -8.08
N ALA A 541 -11.05 16.35 -7.85
CA ALA A 541 -12.14 15.40 -8.12
C ALA A 541 -13.29 15.46 -7.09
N ALA A 542 -13.06 16.01 -5.90
CA ALA A 542 -14.05 16.08 -4.84
C ALA A 542 -15.17 17.12 -5.14
N PRO A 543 -16.42 16.88 -4.73
CA PRO A 543 -17.56 17.76 -5.00
C PRO A 543 -17.34 19.21 -4.57
N LEU A 544 -17.92 20.16 -5.31
CA LEU A 544 -17.91 21.58 -4.95
C LEU A 544 -18.85 21.87 -3.77
N THR A 545 -18.47 22.83 -2.93
CA THR A 545 -19.15 23.15 -1.67
C THR A 545 -20.63 23.52 -1.85
N ASP A 546 -20.96 24.27 -2.91
CA ASP A 546 -22.32 24.73 -3.20
C ASP A 546 -23.27 23.57 -3.58
N ASP A 547 -22.77 22.62 -4.37
CA ASP A 547 -23.52 21.42 -4.73
C ASP A 547 -23.87 20.60 -3.51
N VAL A 548 -22.96 20.54 -2.53
CA VAL A 548 -23.18 19.74 -1.34
C VAL A 548 -24.11 20.41 -0.34
N ALA A 549 -24.06 21.73 -0.19
CA ALA A 549 -25.00 22.46 0.67
C ALA A 549 -26.46 22.19 0.29
N ARG A 550 -26.75 22.23 -1.02
CA ARG A 550 -28.08 21.92 -1.56
C ARG A 550 -28.47 20.47 -1.30
N LEU A 551 -27.60 19.52 -1.67
CA LEU A 551 -27.86 18.09 -1.47
C LEU A 551 -28.06 17.73 0.01
N ALA A 552 -27.28 18.36 0.90
CA ALA A 552 -27.33 18.12 2.34
C ALA A 552 -28.68 18.58 2.92
N THR A 553 -29.13 19.78 2.52
CA THR A 553 -30.43 20.32 2.90
C THR A 553 -31.58 19.43 2.42
N GLU A 554 -31.53 18.98 1.17
CA GLU A 554 -32.54 18.08 0.60
C GLU A 554 -32.56 16.71 1.30
N ALA A 555 -31.40 16.12 1.59
CA ALA A 555 -31.30 14.82 2.25
C ALA A 555 -31.73 14.89 3.73
N ALA A 556 -31.31 15.93 4.45
CA ALA A 556 -31.75 16.21 5.81
C ALA A 556 -33.27 16.41 5.88
N GLY A 557 -33.85 17.15 4.93
CA GLY A 557 -35.30 17.34 4.85
C GLY A 557 -36.06 16.03 4.65
N ARG A 558 -35.58 15.14 3.74
CA ARG A 558 -36.18 13.81 3.55
C ARG A 558 -36.11 12.95 4.81
N ALA A 559 -34.97 12.94 5.50
CA ALA A 559 -34.82 12.21 6.76
C ALA A 559 -35.79 12.74 7.84
N ALA A 560 -35.91 14.06 7.97
CA ALA A 560 -36.82 14.70 8.92
C ALA A 560 -38.30 14.37 8.64
N ASP A 561 -38.73 14.42 7.37
CA ASP A 561 -40.08 14.03 6.97
C ASP A 561 -40.35 12.54 7.27
N GLY A 562 -39.33 11.70 7.10
CA GLY A 562 -39.37 10.29 7.47
C GLY A 562 -39.54 10.09 8.98
N VAL A 563 -38.82 10.86 9.80
CA VAL A 563 -38.90 10.82 11.27
C VAL A 563 -40.33 11.04 11.72
N LEU A 564 -40.96 12.12 11.24
CA LEU A 564 -42.34 12.45 11.59
C LEU A 564 -43.29 11.30 11.25
N LYS A 565 -43.18 10.74 10.04
CA LYS A 565 -44.02 9.60 9.60
C LYS A 565 -43.80 8.35 10.45
N ALA A 566 -42.55 8.03 10.80
CA ALA A 566 -42.21 6.81 11.52
C ALA A 566 -42.68 6.84 12.98
N VAL A 567 -42.49 7.97 13.68
CA VAL A 567 -42.97 8.16 15.06
C VAL A 567 -44.50 8.04 15.12
N ASP A 568 -45.20 8.69 14.19
CA ASP A 568 -46.65 8.60 14.04
C ASP A 568 -47.16 7.14 13.90
N ARG A 569 -46.41 6.31 13.17
CA ARG A 569 -46.75 4.90 12.94
C ARG A 569 -46.41 4.04 14.16
N ALA A 570 -45.30 4.32 14.85
CA ALA A 570 -44.94 3.67 16.11
C ALA A 570 -46.00 3.89 17.19
N GLU A 571 -46.52 5.12 17.31
CA GLU A 571 -47.57 5.43 18.27
C GLU A 571 -48.87 4.66 18.03
N ARG A 572 -49.26 4.54 16.76
CA ARG A 572 -50.43 3.74 16.34
C ARG A 572 -50.22 2.24 16.57
N ALA A 573 -48.98 1.75 16.53
CA ALA A 573 -48.66 0.34 16.74
C ALA A 573 -48.62 -0.02 18.24
N ALA A 574 -47.84 0.72 19.04
CA ALA A 574 -47.69 0.49 20.47
C ALA A 574 -47.14 1.74 21.21
N GLY A 575 -47.85 2.87 21.16
CA GLY A 575 -47.36 4.16 21.68
C GLY A 575 -47.07 4.26 23.17
N THR A 576 -47.45 3.26 23.99
CA THR A 576 -47.06 3.20 25.42
C THR A 576 -45.78 2.39 25.66
N SER A 577 -45.14 1.85 24.61
CA SER A 577 -43.88 1.13 24.74
C SER A 577 -42.73 2.10 25.07
N SER A 578 -41.69 1.58 25.75
CA SER A 578 -40.47 2.35 26.02
C SER A 578 -39.82 2.84 24.72
N ASP A 579 -39.78 2.01 23.68
CA ASP A 579 -39.20 2.35 22.37
C ASP A 579 -39.98 3.46 21.65
N ALA A 580 -41.31 3.47 21.73
CA ALA A 580 -42.12 4.53 21.10
C ALA A 580 -41.89 5.89 21.79
N ILE A 581 -41.71 5.89 23.11
CA ILE A 581 -41.41 7.10 23.88
C ILE A 581 -40.00 7.61 23.52
N GLN A 582 -39.00 6.73 23.49
CA GLN A 582 -37.63 7.09 23.09
C GLN A 582 -37.56 7.62 21.65
N ALA A 583 -38.28 6.99 20.72
CA ALA A 583 -38.37 7.48 19.34
C ALA A 583 -38.91 8.93 19.27
N ARG A 584 -39.92 9.25 20.07
CA ARG A 584 -40.50 10.61 20.13
C ARG A 584 -39.56 11.63 20.78
N GLU A 585 -38.85 11.24 21.83
CA GLU A 585 -37.87 12.12 22.48
C GLU A 585 -36.75 12.51 21.52
N ILE A 586 -36.16 11.54 20.81
CA ILE A 586 -35.09 11.79 19.82
C ILE A 586 -35.61 12.61 18.63
N ALA A 587 -36.89 12.47 18.25
CA ALA A 587 -37.49 13.25 17.16
C ALA A 587 -37.52 14.76 17.46
N GLY A 588 -37.67 15.15 18.73
CA GLY A 588 -37.60 16.56 19.13
C GLY A 588 -36.24 17.21 18.84
N ASP A 589 -35.15 16.44 19.00
CA ASP A 589 -33.80 16.91 18.65
C ASP A 589 -33.64 17.09 17.13
N VAL A 590 -34.24 16.20 16.33
CA VAL A 590 -34.22 16.29 14.86
C VAL A 590 -34.92 17.56 14.38
N GLU A 591 -36.10 17.88 14.94
CA GLU A 591 -36.83 19.12 14.60
C GLU A 591 -35.99 20.37 14.87
N LYS A 592 -35.28 20.40 16.00
CA LYS A 592 -34.38 21.51 16.36
C LYS A 592 -33.24 21.65 15.35
N HIS A 593 -32.57 20.56 15.00
CA HIS A 593 -31.45 20.59 14.05
C HIS A 593 -31.89 20.99 12.64
N VAL A 594 -33.09 20.58 12.22
CA VAL A 594 -33.66 20.98 10.92
C VAL A 594 -33.95 22.47 10.88
N ALA A 595 -34.48 23.05 11.96
CA ALA A 595 -34.72 24.49 12.06
C ALA A 595 -33.41 25.29 11.99
N GLU A 596 -32.36 24.81 12.67
CA GLU A 596 -31.02 25.41 12.61
C GLU A 596 -30.42 25.32 11.20
N LEU A 597 -30.49 24.15 10.56
CA LEU A 597 -29.99 23.94 9.20
C LEU A 597 -30.67 24.86 8.18
N LYS A 598 -32.00 25.03 8.29
CA LYS A 598 -32.75 25.97 7.44
C LYS A 598 -32.32 27.42 7.65
N SER A 599 -32.13 27.83 8.90
CA SER A 599 -31.65 29.18 9.21
C SER A 599 -30.27 29.45 8.60
N ILE A 600 -29.37 28.47 8.62
CA ILE A 600 -28.04 28.58 8.00
C ILE A 600 -28.17 28.67 6.48
N ALA A 601 -28.98 27.81 5.87
CA ALA A 601 -29.20 27.82 4.41
C ALA A 601 -29.82 29.14 3.92
N GLU A 602 -30.80 29.70 4.64
CA GLU A 602 -31.43 30.99 4.32
C GLU A 602 -30.44 32.17 4.43
N GLN A 603 -29.54 32.14 5.42
CA GLN A 603 -28.49 33.14 5.56
C GLN A 603 -27.52 33.11 4.37
N VAL A 604 -27.16 31.91 3.90
CA VAL A 604 -26.28 31.70 2.74
C VAL A 604 -26.89 32.24 1.45
N GLU A 605 -28.19 32.00 1.22
CA GLU A 605 -28.89 32.50 0.03
C GLU A 605 -28.91 34.04 -0.02
N GLN A 606 -29.02 34.70 1.15
CA GLN A 606 -28.97 36.16 1.26
C GLN A 606 -27.56 36.73 1.08
N ASP A 607 -26.54 36.05 1.60
CA ASP A 607 -25.14 36.50 1.58
C ASP A 607 -24.47 36.30 0.20
N VAL A 608 -24.84 35.24 -0.54
CA VAL A 608 -24.43 35.01 -1.93
C VAL A 608 -24.91 36.14 -2.87
N VAL A 609 -26.11 36.70 -2.62
CA VAL A 609 -26.63 37.86 -3.36
C VAL A 609 -25.83 39.14 -3.07
N GLN A 610 -25.11 39.20 -1.93
CA GLN A 610 -24.33 40.37 -1.51
C GLN A 610 -22.80 40.23 -1.69
N LEU A 611 -22.33 39.22 -2.43
CA LEU A 611 -20.89 38.97 -2.73
C LEU A 611 -20.00 38.76 -1.49
N ASN A 612 -20.56 38.42 -0.32
CA ASN A 612 -19.77 38.20 0.89
C ASN A 612 -20.02 36.82 1.50
N LEU A 613 -18.93 36.06 1.59
CA LEU A 613 -18.72 34.80 2.32
C LEU A 613 -19.35 33.51 1.75
N SER A 614 -18.50 32.47 1.75
CA SER A 614 -18.86 31.06 1.57
C SER A 614 -19.72 30.61 2.76
N PRO A 615 -20.63 29.62 2.61
CA PRO A 615 -21.33 29.00 3.73
C PRO A 615 -20.38 28.61 4.88
N ASP A 616 -20.92 28.33 6.07
CA ASP A 616 -20.23 27.52 7.07
C ASP A 616 -20.50 26.03 6.77
N PRO A 617 -19.73 25.40 5.86
CA PRO A 617 -19.97 24.02 5.47
C PRO A 617 -19.83 23.09 6.67
N GLU A 618 -18.99 23.41 7.64
CA GLU A 618 -18.74 22.54 8.80
C GLU A 618 -20.00 22.40 9.66
N SER A 619 -20.71 23.50 9.93
CA SER A 619 -21.98 23.44 10.66
C SER A 619 -23.09 22.71 9.88
N MET A 620 -23.20 22.93 8.56
CA MET A 620 -24.20 22.22 7.75
C MET A 620 -23.93 20.71 7.69
N ILE A 621 -22.67 20.31 7.58
CA ILE A 621 -22.22 18.92 7.58
C ILE A 621 -22.54 18.26 8.91
N ARG A 622 -22.21 18.93 10.01
CA ARG A 622 -22.49 18.43 11.35
C ARG A 622 -23.98 18.21 11.58
N LEU A 623 -24.82 19.19 11.25
CA LEU A 623 -26.27 19.09 11.43
C LEU A 623 -26.88 17.99 10.56
N THR A 624 -26.45 17.88 9.30
CA THR A 624 -26.93 16.82 8.39
C THR A 624 -26.56 15.42 8.91
N ASN A 625 -25.33 15.25 9.42
CA ASN A 625 -24.89 14.02 10.07
C ASN A 625 -25.65 13.72 11.38
N GLU A 626 -25.97 14.73 12.19
CA GLU A 626 -26.75 14.55 13.41
C GLU A 626 -28.20 14.14 13.11
N ILE A 627 -28.82 14.76 12.11
CA ILE A 627 -30.16 14.39 11.63
C ILE A 627 -30.16 12.94 11.11
N GLY A 628 -29.20 12.57 10.26
CA GLY A 628 -29.11 11.21 9.73
C GLY A 628 -28.86 10.15 10.80
N ARG A 629 -27.95 10.39 11.76
CA ARG A 629 -27.72 9.49 12.90
C ARG A 629 -28.95 9.32 13.78
N ASN A 630 -29.65 10.41 14.09
CA ASN A 630 -30.86 10.34 14.91
C ASN A 630 -32.00 9.64 14.18
N ALA A 631 -32.14 9.85 12.86
CA ALA A 631 -33.10 9.13 12.02
C ALA A 631 -32.89 7.61 12.08
N ILE A 632 -31.63 7.13 11.99
CA ILE A 632 -31.32 5.69 12.10
C ILE A 632 -31.69 5.14 13.49
N LYS A 633 -31.34 5.86 14.57
CA LYS A 633 -31.72 5.44 15.94
C LYS A 633 -33.24 5.36 16.12
N ILE A 634 -33.97 6.34 15.59
CA ILE A 634 -35.44 6.33 15.61
C ILE A 634 -35.97 5.14 14.83
N ALA A 635 -35.41 4.83 13.66
CA ALA A 635 -35.79 3.65 12.90
C ALA A 635 -35.64 2.34 13.70
N ASP A 636 -34.54 2.16 14.44
CA ASP A 636 -34.33 0.98 15.29
C ASP A 636 -35.40 0.86 16.39
N HIS A 637 -35.72 1.95 17.09
CA HIS A 637 -36.79 1.99 18.10
C HIS A 637 -38.19 1.77 17.49
N VAL A 638 -38.47 2.35 16.31
CA VAL A 638 -39.73 2.13 15.60
C VAL A 638 -39.85 0.66 15.19
N GLN A 639 -38.75 0.02 14.76
CA GLN A 639 -38.74 -1.39 14.41
C GLN A 639 -38.93 -2.31 15.63
N ALA A 640 -38.34 -1.96 16.78
CA ALA A 640 -38.62 -2.64 18.05
C ALA A 640 -40.10 -2.49 18.46
N THR A 641 -40.65 -1.27 18.34
CA THR A 641 -42.07 -0.98 18.60
C THR A 641 -42.99 -1.78 17.69
N ALA A 642 -42.64 -1.90 16.40
CA ALA A 642 -43.40 -2.69 15.44
C ALA A 642 -43.49 -4.17 15.87
N ARG A 643 -42.40 -4.75 16.38
CA ARG A 643 -42.38 -6.14 16.90
C ARG A 643 -43.34 -6.32 18.08
N ILE A 644 -43.39 -5.35 19.00
CA ILE A 644 -44.31 -5.35 20.14
C ILE A 644 -45.76 -5.21 19.65
N GLY A 645 -46.01 -4.28 18.72
CA GLY A 645 -47.34 -3.98 18.18
C GLY A 645 -47.99 -5.12 17.37
N VAL A 646 -47.24 -6.17 16.99
CA VAL A 646 -47.81 -7.36 16.34
C VAL A 646 -48.91 -7.99 17.21
N GLN A 647 -48.76 -7.90 18.54
CA GLN A 647 -49.70 -8.48 19.49
C GLN A 647 -51.00 -7.67 19.62
N THR A 648 -51.01 -6.40 19.23
CA THR A 648 -52.14 -5.48 19.37
C THR A 648 -52.82 -5.20 18.02
N SER A 649 -52.05 -4.89 16.98
CA SER A 649 -52.53 -4.58 15.64
C SER A 649 -51.51 -4.95 14.57
N GLY A 650 -51.70 -6.11 13.94
CA GLY A 650 -50.82 -6.59 12.87
C GLY A 650 -50.79 -5.71 11.60
N LYS A 651 -51.76 -4.81 11.40
CA LYS A 651 -51.71 -3.80 10.33
C LYS A 651 -50.81 -2.63 10.73
N ALA A 652 -51.03 -2.05 11.91
CA ALA A 652 -50.24 -0.91 12.39
C ALA A 652 -48.77 -1.31 12.58
N ALA A 653 -48.50 -2.52 13.09
CA ALA A 653 -47.16 -3.08 13.21
C ALA A 653 -46.43 -3.17 11.85
N ARG A 654 -47.11 -3.62 10.79
CA ARG A 654 -46.51 -3.69 9.44
C ARG A 654 -46.20 -2.31 8.87
N GLU A 655 -47.12 -1.35 9.04
CA GLU A 655 -46.89 0.01 8.58
C GLU A 655 -45.75 0.71 9.36
N ALA A 656 -45.61 0.42 10.66
CA ALA A 656 -44.48 0.91 11.46
C ALA A 656 -43.15 0.29 11.04
N ALA A 657 -43.12 -1.03 10.79
CA ALA A 657 -41.91 -1.70 10.29
C ALA A 657 -41.46 -1.16 8.92
N GLN A 658 -42.41 -0.89 8.01
CA GLN A 658 -42.11 -0.28 6.71
C GLN A 658 -41.57 1.14 6.86
N ALA A 659 -42.20 1.97 7.71
CA ALA A 659 -41.74 3.33 7.97
C ALA A 659 -40.34 3.37 8.62
N ALA A 660 -40.01 2.39 9.47
CA ALA A 660 -38.66 2.24 10.01
C ALA A 660 -37.61 1.98 8.91
N LEU A 661 -37.92 1.09 7.95
CA LEU A 661 -37.02 0.80 6.83
C LEU A 661 -36.77 2.05 5.97
N GLU A 662 -37.84 2.74 5.56
CA GLU A 662 -37.76 3.97 4.75
C GLU A 662 -37.00 5.08 5.49
N LEU A 663 -37.21 5.22 6.81
CA LEU A 663 -36.50 6.19 7.62
C LEU A 663 -35.00 5.86 7.72
N ARG A 664 -34.65 4.58 7.89
CA ARG A 664 -33.26 4.15 7.92
C ARG A 664 -32.56 4.48 6.61
N GLU A 665 -33.17 4.18 5.47
CA GLU A 665 -32.65 4.53 4.14
C GLU A 665 -32.45 6.05 3.98
N ALA A 666 -33.42 6.86 4.43
CA ALA A 666 -33.31 8.31 4.38
C ALA A 666 -32.20 8.87 5.29
N GLY A 667 -32.03 8.30 6.49
CA GLY A 667 -30.97 8.66 7.43
C GLY A 667 -29.57 8.29 6.90
N GLU A 668 -29.44 7.11 6.30
CA GLU A 668 -28.21 6.67 5.62
C GLU A 668 -27.86 7.58 4.44
N ALA A 669 -28.86 7.99 3.64
CA ALA A 669 -28.66 8.94 2.56
C ALA A 669 -28.22 10.33 3.06
N ALA A 670 -28.78 10.84 4.16
CA ALA A 670 -28.36 12.11 4.77
C ALA A 670 -26.91 12.06 5.25
N ASN A 671 -26.52 11.00 5.96
CA ASN A 671 -25.14 10.80 6.40
C ASN A 671 -24.19 10.74 5.18
N LYS A 672 -24.56 10.02 4.12
CA LYS A 672 -23.74 9.90 2.90
C LYS A 672 -23.48 11.26 2.24
N VAL A 673 -24.48 12.14 2.21
CA VAL A 673 -24.31 13.49 1.65
C VAL A 673 -23.43 14.37 2.55
N ALA A 674 -23.61 14.30 3.87
CA ALA A 674 -22.77 15.02 4.81
C ALA A 674 -21.30 14.56 4.75
N LEU A 675 -21.05 13.28 4.47
CA LEU A 675 -19.71 12.76 4.22
C LEU A 675 -19.14 13.30 2.91
N ARG A 676 -19.93 13.27 1.82
CA ARG A 676 -19.58 13.87 0.52
C ARG A 676 -19.18 15.35 0.61
N ALA A 677 -19.79 16.07 1.54
CA ALA A 677 -19.50 17.48 1.82
C ALA A 677 -18.15 17.68 2.52
N ALA A 678 -17.78 16.72 3.36
CA ALA A 678 -16.60 16.78 4.20
C ALA A 678 -15.34 16.36 3.44
N GLU A 679 -15.48 15.72 2.27
CA GLU A 679 -14.38 15.16 1.48
C GLU A 679 -13.32 16.22 1.16
N ARG A 680 -13.71 17.30 0.49
CA ARG A 680 -12.77 18.35 0.06
C ARG A 680 -12.05 19.02 1.24
N PRO A 681 -12.75 19.53 2.28
CA PRO A 681 -12.07 20.09 3.45
C PRO A 681 -11.16 19.09 4.18
N MET A 682 -11.54 17.81 4.20
CA MET A 682 -10.72 16.74 4.78
C MET A 682 -9.45 16.51 3.97
N LEU A 683 -9.56 16.40 2.66
CA LEU A 683 -8.41 16.23 1.76
C LEU A 683 -7.46 17.44 1.80
N GLU A 684 -8.00 18.67 1.88
CA GLU A 684 -7.19 19.89 2.05
C GLU A 684 -6.40 19.85 3.37
N ARG A 685 -6.99 19.39 4.48
CA ARG A 685 -6.27 19.19 5.75
C ARG A 685 -5.19 18.12 5.65
N ILE A 686 -5.46 17.01 4.95
CA ILE A 686 -4.48 15.94 4.75
C ILE A 686 -3.31 16.47 3.90
N LYS A 687 -3.59 17.20 2.82
CA LYS A 687 -2.57 17.81 1.96
C LYS A 687 -1.68 18.77 2.76
N ALA A 688 -2.28 19.69 3.51
CA ALA A 688 -1.55 20.60 4.38
C ALA A 688 -0.71 19.85 5.41
N TYR A 689 -1.23 18.76 5.99
CA TYR A 689 -0.46 17.92 6.90
C TYR A 689 0.77 17.30 6.21
N VAL A 690 0.62 16.75 5.00
CA VAL A 690 1.71 16.16 4.21
C VAL A 690 2.78 17.21 3.89
N GLU A 691 2.39 18.42 3.50
CA GLU A 691 3.32 19.50 3.14
C GLU A 691 4.05 20.07 4.37
N ASP A 692 3.33 20.26 5.48
CA ASP A 692 3.86 20.97 6.65
C ASP A 692 4.55 20.06 7.68
N ASN A 693 4.17 18.77 7.74
CA ASN A 693 4.58 17.87 8.83
C ASN A 693 5.33 16.62 8.37
N LEU A 694 5.20 16.20 7.11
CA LEU A 694 5.99 15.09 6.58
C LEU A 694 7.22 15.62 5.85
N HIS A 695 8.40 15.27 6.35
CA HIS A 695 9.64 15.76 5.75
C HIS A 695 10.38 14.63 5.06
N PRO A 696 10.57 14.68 3.74
CA PRO A 696 11.33 13.68 3.03
C PRO A 696 12.78 13.66 3.52
N PRO A 697 13.31 12.50 3.94
CA PRO A 697 14.74 12.34 4.22
C PRO A 697 15.54 12.56 2.92
N TYR A 698 16.72 13.19 3.05
CA TYR A 698 17.59 13.59 1.92
C TYR A 698 18.07 12.43 1.07
#